data_AF-A0A2K3E2W2-F1
#
_entry.id   AF-A0A2K3E2W2-F1
#
_cell.length_a   1.000
_cell.length_b   1.000
_cell.length_c   1.000
_cell.angle_alpha   90.00
_cell.angle_beta   90.00
_cell.angle_gamma   90.00
#
_symmetry.space_group_name_H-M   'P 1'
#
loop_
_entity.id
_entity.type
_entity.pdbx_description
1 polymer ?
#
loop_
_entity_poly.entity_id
_entity_poly.type
_entity_poly.pdbx_seq_one_letter_code
_entity_poly.pdbx_strand_id
1 'polypeptide(L)'
;MRVTGWKRGARAGSVLPGPTSPARYGLYLILILAGYLAGSALRGPYGDGGRGTQRFLISAHVSTTTAAASDGDAGATSVADKLSTLPHLSMASRLLGGELSRGSSGIAGHHGGGSAVARRSALRTGDGSSGSGAAKELYSGGVDGDTAASIIPGDRGSAAEEAAAAAGALGGALLLPPANRTLRFGVCNGYANQRLAVLYGIMLARRLGRSAVLPVLIDNGLQRSDTNVLASGDNQVAFSQMYDERAFIKAMEGVGVRVLSREDTPEVGAGNAAEHRRVELGPLGWSVAGPLGSGELAAVPHLEVDCPLFKLQAGDFTPADEQLVWAGLAALRPSNEAASLVDMFSKAIRQLAAAKAKAAGRVLDAGGGSGARVSASGGGGGFNYIHLRLENDWVEHCARWESIHDGIVRDNCYNHTEDVASRLALFGFSNSTPLYVASYWKDVEPQRRERVLGQLEAAGYILVTSEDVAASQPGKTAAAALAERGREFSALVEYFLGMRSERFIGNSVSTFAALGMLERRHAGLWGAYYNGGNIPLVTVMPFLHKLPWVFTYNSWSKNYEYMLKAAVRSARYQGSLKPYCIFTGDEQSDIYAWLVVHDVELISHTPAWTEQLLALAKAKAKDNVHHSHLFKTPDMLVATFQRVDLPVVPILDQYTYVLYTDADVYFRRPLHLDDFGLPLPHSVSMSYEFVNMFPYNAGIILANLPTMRENYDAFLTMMLDNNDGLYYINYGPADQGIINKFYEKDLKQRMLDPVFNTKPYNPFEQLTFILHFHGPKPLDLLNFVTTGKCDFSNVCENAFLNSLCPYIREWAKFVPDEVVAVQLEDACAWLDVPNVAELFKKKWGLSGRQLAATKEEQSGQVNAAAIQAGVMAQQKARLEHALELRRKLRKLVAGGKLSPEVVEALDKPGPGSKAAAMAIVRKLRAGKGKSRGGRAQKRTEKKQQKQQEQQKHLESFDTASVVTVNEKEMADAWGAIDEDGAASQQ
;
A
#
# COMPACT_ATOMS: atom_id res chain seq x y z
N MET A 1 33.69 16.48 48.59
CA MET A 1 32.76 16.71 49.73
C MET A 1 31.34 16.56 49.19
N ARG A 2 30.50 15.61 49.62
CA ARG A 2 29.76 15.45 50.90
C ARG A 2 28.57 16.42 51.10
N VAL A 3 27.37 15.82 51.19
CA VAL A 3 26.22 16.16 52.07
C VAL A 3 25.26 17.32 51.68
N THR A 4 24.20 16.92 50.97
CA THR A 4 22.76 17.21 51.18
C THR A 4 22.28 18.35 52.13
N GLY A 5 21.67 19.38 51.55
CA GLY A 5 20.24 19.81 51.66
C GLY A 5 19.42 19.78 52.98
N TRP A 6 18.67 20.87 53.22
CA TRP A 6 17.48 21.10 54.09
C TRP A 6 16.87 22.49 53.69
N LYS A 7 15.61 22.91 53.95
CA LYS A 7 14.40 22.30 54.53
C LYS A 7 13.12 23.06 54.06
N ARG A 8 11.93 22.70 54.59
CA ARG A 8 10.60 23.25 54.22
C ARG A 8 10.25 24.58 54.94
N GLY A 9 9.38 25.40 54.32
CA GLY A 9 8.67 26.56 54.91
C GLY A 9 7.41 26.90 54.10
N ALA A 10 6.43 27.66 54.62
CA ALA A 10 5.13 27.88 53.95
C ALA A 10 4.32 29.13 54.38
N ARG A 11 3.32 29.50 53.54
CA ARG A 11 2.15 30.41 53.74
C ARG A 11 2.28 31.94 53.47
N ALA A 12 1.75 32.32 52.30
CA ALA A 12 0.56 33.18 52.08
C ALA A 12 0.50 34.69 52.44
N GLY A 13 0.07 35.49 51.44
CA GLY A 13 -0.55 36.83 51.56
C GLY A 13 0.39 38.02 51.27
N SER A 14 -0.04 39.18 50.71
CA SER A 14 -1.28 39.55 49.97
C SER A 14 -1.16 40.99 49.38
N VAL A 15 -2.17 41.44 48.59
CA VAL A 15 -2.49 42.84 48.13
C VAL A 15 -2.21 43.22 46.65
N LEU A 16 -3.31 43.25 45.86
CA LEU A 16 -3.90 44.30 44.94
C LEU A 16 -3.04 45.44 44.32
N PRO A 17 -3.50 46.16 43.24
CA PRO A 17 -4.85 46.21 42.61
C PRO A 17 -4.89 46.01 41.06
N GLY A 18 -6.04 46.29 40.41
CA GLY A 18 -6.22 46.31 38.94
C GLY A 18 -7.16 47.45 38.47
N PRO A 19 -7.71 47.43 37.24
CA PRO A 19 -8.90 48.24 36.89
C PRO A 19 -10.05 47.43 36.21
N THR A 20 -11.05 48.11 35.62
CA THR A 20 -12.46 47.66 35.64
C THR A 20 -13.30 47.80 34.34
N SER A 21 -14.14 46.79 34.06
CA SER A 21 -15.56 46.83 33.57
C SER A 21 -15.95 47.58 32.27
N PRO A 22 -17.04 47.18 31.57
CA PRO A 22 -18.40 47.61 31.98
C PRO A 22 -19.53 46.56 31.89
N ALA A 23 -20.68 46.88 32.51
CA ALA A 23 -22.00 46.22 32.40
C ALA A 23 -23.10 47.26 32.83
N ARG A 24 -24.43 47.05 32.73
CA ARG A 24 -25.29 45.86 32.52
C ARG A 24 -26.59 46.30 31.81
N TYR A 25 -27.38 45.37 31.26
CA TYR A 25 -28.86 45.43 31.21
C TYR A 25 -29.47 44.04 31.40
N GLY A 26 -30.77 43.95 31.74
CA GLY A 26 -31.47 42.69 31.99
C GLY A 26 -32.96 42.84 32.34
N LEU A 27 -33.59 41.71 32.71
CA LEU A 27 -35.04 41.47 32.90
C LEU A 27 -35.91 41.53 31.64
N TYR A 28 -36.63 40.44 31.35
CA TYR A 28 -38.04 40.34 31.75
C TYR A 28 -38.52 38.88 31.86
N LEU A 29 -39.77 38.67 32.30
CA LEU A 29 -40.37 37.40 32.70
C LEU A 29 -41.35 36.81 31.64
N ILE A 30 -41.43 35.47 31.62
CA ILE A 30 -42.63 34.63 31.38
C ILE A 30 -43.52 34.97 30.16
N LEU A 31 -43.59 34.04 29.19
CA LEU A 31 -44.86 33.37 28.83
C LEU A 31 -44.69 32.15 27.88
N ILE A 32 -45.75 31.34 27.81
CA ILE A 32 -45.98 30.18 26.92
C ILE A 32 -44.99 29.00 27.08
N LEU A 33 -45.33 28.14 28.03
CA LEU A 33 -45.06 26.70 27.96
C LEU A 33 -46.44 26.03 27.76
N ALA A 34 -46.77 25.59 26.54
CA ALA A 34 -48.06 24.95 26.25
C ALA A 34 -47.99 24.01 25.03
N GLY A 35 -48.59 22.81 25.16
CA GLY A 35 -48.88 21.91 24.04
C GLY A 35 -47.74 20.99 23.58
N TYR A 36 -47.59 19.81 24.23
CA TYR A 36 -47.72 18.48 23.58
C TYR A 36 -47.48 17.31 24.56
N LEU A 37 -48.30 17.21 25.61
CA LEU A 37 -48.45 15.99 26.43
C LEU A 37 -49.90 15.79 26.89
N ALA A 38 -50.75 15.28 25.99
CA ALA A 38 -52.05 14.68 26.31
C ALA A 38 -52.44 13.72 25.17
N GLY A 39 -52.62 12.43 25.48
CA GLY A 39 -52.91 11.41 24.45
C GLY A 39 -52.70 9.97 24.90
N SER A 40 -53.03 9.64 26.16
CA SER A 40 -52.75 8.33 26.76
C SER A 40 -53.93 7.36 26.64
N ALA A 41 -53.62 6.15 26.15
CA ALA A 41 -54.33 4.88 26.35
C ALA A 41 -55.76 4.69 25.80
N LEU A 42 -55.98 3.54 25.14
CA LEU A 42 -56.98 2.52 25.54
C LEU A 42 -56.78 1.19 24.78
N ARG A 43 -56.63 0.09 25.53
CA ARG A 43 -56.96 -1.35 25.24
C ARG A 43 -56.55 -2.01 23.89
N GLY A 44 -55.87 -3.17 24.00
CA GLY A 44 -55.96 -4.29 23.02
C GLY A 44 -57.00 -5.34 23.50
N PRO A 45 -56.85 -6.66 23.23
CA PRO A 45 -55.86 -7.40 22.40
C PRO A 45 -56.50 -8.37 21.37
N TYR A 46 -55.70 -9.06 20.51
CA TYR A 46 -55.78 -10.50 20.15
C TYR A 46 -54.92 -10.88 18.91
N GLY A 47 -54.49 -12.15 18.83
CA GLY A 47 -54.74 -13.01 17.65
C GLY A 47 -53.86 -12.94 16.39
N ASP A 48 -52.67 -13.56 16.45
CA ASP A 48 -52.16 -14.62 15.55
C ASP A 48 -52.12 -14.49 13.99
N GLY A 49 -51.15 -15.19 13.39
CA GLY A 49 -51.22 -15.80 12.04
C GLY A 49 -51.18 -14.93 10.77
N GLY A 50 -50.11 -15.04 9.96
CA GLY A 50 -50.18 -14.71 8.52
C GLY A 50 -48.86 -14.33 7.84
N ARG A 51 -48.63 -14.84 6.62
CA ARG A 51 -47.57 -14.35 5.70
C ARG A 51 -48.20 -13.37 4.70
N GLY A 52 -47.61 -12.19 4.50
CA GLY A 52 -48.11 -11.21 3.53
C GLY A 52 -47.09 -10.13 3.18
N THR A 53 -47.03 -9.74 1.90
CA THR A 53 -46.08 -8.75 1.37
C THR A 53 -46.68 -7.35 1.28
N GLN A 54 -45.97 -6.33 1.80
CA GLN A 54 -46.01 -4.93 1.36
C GLN A 54 -44.67 -4.29 1.80
N ARG A 55 -43.86 -3.69 0.92
CA ARG A 55 -44.06 -2.41 0.21
C ARG A 55 -44.44 -1.27 1.16
N PHE A 56 -43.44 -0.52 1.61
CA PHE A 56 -43.62 0.86 2.07
C PHE A 56 -43.14 1.83 0.99
N LEU A 57 -44.03 2.72 0.57
CA LEU A 57 -43.70 3.90 -0.24
C LEU A 57 -43.25 5.02 0.70
N ILE A 58 -42.18 5.73 0.32
CA ILE A 58 -41.94 7.09 0.79
C ILE A 58 -42.17 8.00 -0.40
N SER A 59 -43.14 8.89 -0.28
CA SER A 59 -43.54 9.80 -1.36
C SER A 59 -42.66 11.06 -1.34
N ALA A 60 -42.01 11.35 -2.47
CA ALA A 60 -41.39 12.64 -2.70
C ALA A 60 -42.33 13.48 -3.58
N HIS A 61 -42.81 14.62 -3.07
CA HIS A 61 -43.62 15.54 -3.86
C HIS A 61 -42.76 16.30 -4.87
N VAL A 62 -42.89 15.92 -6.14
CA VAL A 62 -42.57 16.78 -7.28
C VAL A 62 -43.69 17.81 -7.41
N SER A 63 -43.34 19.10 -7.56
CA SER A 63 -44.29 20.15 -7.94
C SER A 63 -43.79 20.82 -9.21
N THR A 64 -44.51 20.62 -10.31
CA THR A 64 -44.27 21.25 -11.61
C THR A 64 -45.51 22.02 -12.03
N THR A 65 -45.39 23.33 -12.23
CA THR A 65 -46.42 24.16 -12.86
C THR A 65 -45.78 25.15 -13.82
N THR A 66 -46.51 25.46 -14.90
CA THR A 66 -46.05 26.29 -16.02
C THR A 66 -47.00 27.45 -16.29
N ALA A 67 -46.39 28.60 -16.64
CA ALA A 67 -46.92 29.67 -17.50
C ALA A 67 -47.93 30.72 -16.96
N ALA A 68 -47.59 31.97 -17.34
CA ALA A 68 -48.45 33.08 -17.80
C ALA A 68 -49.04 34.13 -16.82
N ALA A 69 -48.97 35.39 -17.30
CA ALA A 69 -49.64 36.64 -16.86
C ALA A 69 -49.27 37.24 -15.48
N SER A 70 -49.19 38.58 -15.29
CA SER A 70 -49.22 39.73 -16.23
C SER A 70 -48.78 41.05 -15.55
N ASP A 71 -48.28 42.00 -16.36
CA ASP A 71 -48.25 43.48 -16.23
C ASP A 71 -47.55 44.21 -15.05
N GLY A 72 -46.92 45.37 -15.34
CA GLY A 72 -46.41 46.29 -14.30
C GLY A 72 -45.21 47.20 -14.66
N ASP A 73 -45.43 48.19 -15.55
CA ASP A 73 -44.66 49.41 -15.90
C ASP A 73 -43.67 50.04 -14.87
N ALA A 74 -42.71 50.93 -15.23
CA ALA A 74 -42.31 51.58 -16.50
C ALA A 74 -40.88 52.19 -16.43
N GLY A 75 -40.28 52.54 -17.57
CA GLY A 75 -39.12 53.47 -17.67
C GLY A 75 -38.29 53.30 -18.94
N ALA A 76 -38.34 54.24 -19.90
CA ALA A 76 -37.87 54.03 -21.28
C ALA A 76 -37.13 55.22 -21.93
N THR A 77 -36.28 54.93 -22.94
CA THR A 77 -35.90 55.75 -24.14
C THR A 77 -34.72 55.08 -24.89
N SER A 78 -34.56 55.09 -26.23
CA SER A 78 -35.53 55.16 -27.34
C SER A 78 -34.91 54.77 -28.72
N VAL A 79 -35.53 53.79 -29.39
CA VAL A 79 -35.92 53.74 -30.84
C VAL A 79 -34.92 54.09 -31.97
N ALA A 80 -34.70 53.14 -32.90
CA ALA A 80 -34.75 53.33 -34.37
C ALA A 80 -34.80 51.97 -35.14
N ASP A 81 -35.59 51.87 -36.23
CA ASP A 81 -35.95 50.62 -36.93
C ASP A 81 -35.35 50.43 -38.35
N LYS A 82 -35.24 49.16 -38.80
CA LYS A 82 -36.02 48.62 -39.97
C LYS A 82 -35.78 47.13 -40.31
N LEU A 83 -36.84 46.46 -40.79
CA LEU A 83 -36.86 45.07 -41.29
C LEU A 83 -36.76 45.00 -42.83
N SER A 84 -36.44 43.84 -43.43
CA SER A 84 -37.42 43.01 -44.19
C SER A 84 -36.89 41.79 -44.99
N THR A 85 -37.61 40.66 -44.86
CA THR A 85 -37.92 39.62 -45.88
C THR A 85 -36.90 38.56 -46.40
N LEU A 86 -37.50 37.43 -46.81
CA LEU A 86 -37.02 36.12 -47.32
C LEU A 86 -37.87 35.77 -48.58
N PRO A 87 -37.83 34.56 -49.19
CA PRO A 87 -36.75 33.62 -49.59
C PRO A 87 -36.85 33.27 -51.12
N HIS A 88 -36.15 32.23 -51.64
CA HIS A 88 -36.79 31.15 -52.43
C HIS A 88 -35.88 29.93 -52.77
N LEU A 89 -36.54 28.82 -53.14
CA LEU A 89 -36.07 27.44 -53.41
C LEU A 89 -35.22 27.21 -54.68
N SER A 90 -34.51 26.07 -54.71
CA SER A 90 -34.34 25.25 -55.94
C SER A 90 -34.10 23.75 -55.62
N MET A 91 -34.51 22.87 -56.53
CA MET A 91 -34.39 21.39 -56.47
C MET A 91 -34.25 20.82 -57.88
N ALA A 92 -33.36 19.85 -58.12
CA ALA A 92 -33.45 18.90 -59.25
C ALA A 92 -32.61 17.63 -59.01
N SER A 93 -33.19 16.45 -59.26
CA SER A 93 -32.62 15.12 -58.98
C SER A 93 -31.98 14.44 -60.21
N ARG A 94 -31.52 13.19 -60.04
CA ARG A 94 -31.32 12.07 -61.02
C ARG A 94 -29.86 11.65 -61.29
N LEU A 95 -29.53 10.37 -61.51
CA LEU A 95 -30.14 9.06 -61.16
C LEU A 95 -29.13 7.92 -61.49
N LEU A 96 -29.27 6.74 -60.84
CA LEU A 96 -28.57 5.46 -61.14
C LEU A 96 -27.03 5.47 -60.93
N GLY A 97 -26.35 4.37 -60.58
CA GLY A 97 -26.78 3.01 -60.23
C GLY A 97 -25.69 1.98 -60.57
N GLY A 98 -25.65 0.81 -59.91
CA GLY A 98 -24.77 -0.31 -60.31
C GLY A 98 -23.76 -0.76 -59.25
N GLU A 99 -24.03 -1.93 -58.69
CA GLU A 99 -23.31 -2.61 -57.61
C GLU A 99 -21.97 -3.28 -57.99
N LEU A 100 -21.32 -3.84 -56.94
CA LEU A 100 -20.63 -5.14 -56.89
C LEU A 100 -19.16 -5.31 -57.39
N SER A 101 -18.32 -5.62 -56.39
CA SER A 101 -17.52 -6.86 -56.30
C SER A 101 -16.08 -6.94 -56.84
N ARG A 102 -15.15 -7.16 -55.90
CA ARG A 102 -13.95 -8.05 -55.93
C ARG A 102 -12.93 -7.90 -57.08
N GLY A 103 -11.66 -7.73 -56.70
CA GLY A 103 -10.51 -8.04 -57.55
C GLY A 103 -9.18 -7.82 -56.81
N SER A 104 -8.45 -8.89 -56.50
CA SER A 104 -7.11 -8.85 -55.89
C SER A 104 -6.01 -8.87 -56.96
N SER A 105 -4.83 -8.33 -56.61
CA SER A 105 -3.55 -8.40 -57.35
C SER A 105 -3.52 -7.72 -58.74
N GLY A 106 -2.39 -7.16 -59.21
CA GLY A 106 -1.07 -6.97 -58.57
C GLY A 106 0.00 -6.54 -59.60
N ILE A 107 1.27 -6.61 -59.21
CA ILE A 107 2.48 -6.61 -60.07
C ILE A 107 2.91 -5.27 -60.74
N ALA A 108 3.96 -4.66 -60.16
CA ALA A 108 5.14 -4.01 -60.79
C ALA A 108 5.01 -2.82 -61.79
N GLY A 109 6.17 -2.20 -62.12
CA GLY A 109 6.32 -1.06 -63.06
C GLY A 109 6.71 0.26 -62.37
N HIS A 110 7.92 0.45 -61.82
CA HIS A 110 9.23 0.65 -62.47
C HIS A 110 9.41 2.04 -63.17
N HIS A 111 10.57 2.67 -62.91
CA HIS A 111 11.09 4.01 -63.30
C HIS A 111 10.97 5.13 -62.25
N GLY A 112 11.97 6.00 -62.08
CA GLY A 112 13.34 5.94 -62.63
C GLY A 112 14.10 7.28 -62.55
N GLY A 113 15.36 7.26 -62.11
CA GLY A 113 16.22 8.45 -61.94
C GLY A 113 15.95 9.22 -60.64
N GLY A 114 16.94 9.64 -59.84
CA GLY A 114 18.39 9.44 -59.96
C GLY A 114 19.14 10.69 -60.44
N SER A 115 19.72 11.44 -59.49
CA SER A 115 20.79 12.41 -59.72
C SER A 115 21.78 12.31 -58.57
N ALA A 116 23.08 12.41 -58.85
CA ALA A 116 24.15 12.14 -57.89
C ALA A 116 25.35 13.06 -58.11
N VAL A 117 26.05 13.41 -57.03
CA VAL A 117 27.28 14.21 -57.08
C VAL A 117 28.40 13.51 -56.30
N ALA A 118 29.48 13.16 -57.02
CA ALA A 118 30.72 12.58 -56.47
C ALA A 118 31.60 13.67 -55.81
N ARG A 119 32.77 13.44 -55.18
CA ARG A 119 33.77 12.35 -55.04
C ARG A 119 34.26 12.32 -53.56
N ARG A 120 35.11 11.46 -52.99
CA ARG A 120 35.99 10.29 -53.37
C ARG A 120 36.19 9.46 -52.05
N SER A 121 37.06 8.46 -51.83
CA SER A 121 38.18 7.86 -52.58
C SER A 121 38.55 6.44 -52.14
N ALA A 122 39.25 5.76 -53.05
CA ALA A 122 40.27 4.70 -52.92
C ALA A 122 40.88 4.41 -51.51
N LEU A 123 41.05 3.18 -51.00
CA LEU A 123 40.96 1.79 -51.55
C LEU A 123 42.11 1.35 -52.50
N ARG A 124 42.96 0.36 -52.10
CA ARG A 124 43.43 -0.79 -52.96
C ARG A 124 44.47 -1.79 -52.33
N THR A 125 44.24 -3.09 -52.60
CA THR A 125 45.19 -4.23 -52.87
C THR A 125 46.28 -4.65 -51.86
N GLY A 126 46.71 -5.93 -51.80
CA GLY A 126 46.31 -7.15 -52.55
C GLY A 126 47.21 -8.39 -52.28
N ASP A 127 46.91 -9.51 -52.95
CA ASP A 127 47.66 -10.80 -53.04
C ASP A 127 47.89 -11.65 -51.75
N GLY A 128 48.05 -13.00 -51.81
CA GLY A 128 47.83 -13.92 -52.94
C GLY A 128 48.24 -15.41 -52.76
N SER A 129 47.31 -16.34 -53.07
CA SER A 129 47.51 -17.70 -53.64
C SER A 129 48.05 -18.92 -52.85
N SER A 130 47.54 -20.11 -53.26
CA SER A 130 48.04 -21.51 -53.05
C SER A 130 47.92 -22.18 -51.64
N GLY A 131 47.68 -23.49 -51.51
CA GLY A 131 47.17 -24.46 -52.51
C GLY A 131 47.29 -25.98 -52.15
N SER A 132 46.19 -26.74 -52.31
CA SER A 132 46.08 -28.23 -52.35
C SER A 132 46.37 -29.07 -51.08
N GLY A 133 45.76 -30.27 -50.96
CA GLY A 133 46.07 -31.26 -49.89
C GLY A 133 44.92 -32.22 -49.49
N ALA A 134 44.78 -33.37 -50.16
CA ALA A 134 43.60 -34.24 -50.13
C ALA A 134 43.36 -35.17 -48.89
N ALA A 135 42.06 -35.40 -48.61
CA ALA A 135 41.39 -36.69 -48.31
C ALA A 135 41.39 -37.41 -46.92
N LYS A 136 40.16 -37.83 -46.56
CA LYS A 136 39.68 -39.08 -45.92
C LYS A 136 39.78 -39.34 -44.39
N GLU A 137 38.57 -39.57 -43.83
CA GLU A 137 38.13 -40.67 -42.94
C GLU A 137 38.45 -40.72 -41.41
N LEU A 138 37.34 -40.62 -40.65
CA LEU A 138 36.88 -41.49 -39.53
C LEU A 138 37.14 -41.13 -38.04
N TYR A 139 36.06 -41.39 -37.26
CA TYR A 139 35.90 -41.58 -35.81
C TYR A 139 36.23 -40.47 -34.77
N SER A 140 35.17 -39.76 -34.38
CA SER A 140 34.70 -39.49 -32.99
C SER A 140 35.65 -38.99 -31.88
N GLY A 141 35.25 -37.86 -31.25
CA GLY A 141 34.66 -38.01 -29.91
C GLY A 141 35.36 -37.39 -28.68
N GLY A 142 36.07 -36.26 -28.81
CA GLY A 142 36.63 -35.47 -27.70
C GLY A 142 37.24 -34.16 -28.23
N VAL A 143 37.75 -33.21 -27.45
CA VAL A 143 38.00 -33.09 -25.99
C VAL A 143 37.80 -31.61 -25.57
N ASP A 144 37.98 -31.28 -24.29
CA ASP A 144 37.98 -29.95 -23.65
C ASP A 144 38.83 -28.85 -24.34
N GLY A 145 38.68 -27.58 -23.91
CA GLY A 145 39.80 -26.63 -23.94
C GLY A 145 39.48 -25.15 -24.23
N ASP A 146 39.64 -24.32 -23.18
CA ASP A 146 39.54 -22.85 -23.15
C ASP A 146 40.25 -22.06 -24.28
N THR A 147 39.69 -20.92 -24.69
CA THR A 147 40.13 -19.59 -24.18
C THR A 147 39.27 -18.42 -24.72
N ALA A 148 39.27 -17.30 -24.00
CA ALA A 148 38.32 -16.19 -24.17
C ALA A 148 38.72 -15.12 -25.21
N ALA A 149 37.71 -14.45 -25.79
CA ALA A 149 37.85 -13.13 -26.42
C ALA A 149 36.60 -12.26 -26.19
N SER A 150 36.83 -10.99 -25.86
CA SER A 150 35.85 -9.97 -25.45
C SER A 150 34.60 -9.82 -26.36
N ILE A 151 33.43 -9.70 -25.74
CA ILE A 151 32.23 -9.05 -26.32
C ILE A 151 31.69 -8.01 -25.33
N ILE A 152 31.55 -6.77 -25.77
CA ILE A 152 30.96 -5.67 -25.00
C ILE A 152 29.43 -5.71 -25.19
N PRO A 153 28.61 -5.69 -24.12
CA PRO A 153 27.16 -5.78 -24.24
C PRO A 153 26.55 -4.45 -24.73
N GLY A 154 25.99 -4.45 -25.94
CA GLY A 154 25.42 -3.26 -26.56
C GLY A 154 24.31 -3.53 -27.57
N ASP A 155 23.12 -3.94 -27.08
CA ASP A 155 21.97 -3.04 -27.07
C ASP A 155 20.88 -3.57 -26.11
N ARG A 156 20.10 -2.68 -25.50
CA ARG A 156 18.84 -3.01 -24.80
C ARG A 156 17.72 -2.13 -25.34
N GLY A 157 17.20 -2.52 -26.50
CA GLY A 157 15.79 -2.33 -26.85
C GLY A 157 15.05 -3.59 -26.44
N SER A 158 14.10 -3.48 -25.50
CA SER A 158 13.18 -4.58 -25.21
C SER A 158 11.87 -4.10 -24.58
N ALA A 159 11.87 -3.27 -23.53
CA ALA A 159 10.64 -2.96 -22.77
C ALA A 159 9.41 -2.49 -23.60
N ALA A 160 9.63 -1.73 -24.69
CA ALA A 160 8.56 -1.33 -25.62
C ALA A 160 8.22 -2.42 -26.67
N GLU A 161 9.19 -3.25 -27.04
CA GLU A 161 9.04 -4.37 -27.98
C GLU A 161 8.50 -5.63 -27.29
N GLU A 162 8.72 -5.81 -25.99
CA GLU A 162 8.10 -6.83 -25.12
C GLU A 162 6.64 -6.47 -24.84
N ALA A 163 6.32 -5.17 -24.66
CA ALA A 163 4.92 -4.72 -24.65
C ALA A 163 4.23 -4.99 -26.01
N ALA A 164 4.94 -4.79 -27.13
CA ALA A 164 4.42 -5.12 -28.46
C ALA A 164 4.35 -6.65 -28.72
N ALA A 165 5.29 -7.43 -28.20
CA ALA A 165 5.33 -8.89 -28.35
C ALA A 165 4.29 -9.56 -27.44
N ALA A 166 4.01 -9.03 -26.25
CA ALA A 166 2.89 -9.46 -25.41
C ALA A 166 1.54 -9.21 -26.09
N ALA A 167 1.38 -8.08 -26.80
CA ALA A 167 0.22 -7.85 -27.66
C ALA A 167 0.19 -8.83 -28.86
N GLY A 168 1.34 -9.19 -29.43
CA GLY A 168 1.47 -10.18 -30.51
C GLY A 168 1.20 -11.63 -30.09
N ALA A 169 1.46 -11.99 -28.82
CA ALA A 169 1.28 -13.34 -28.30
C ALA A 169 -0.20 -13.74 -28.12
N LEU A 170 -1.11 -12.76 -28.04
CA LEU A 170 -2.56 -12.97 -27.93
C LEU A 170 -3.23 -13.23 -29.31
N GLY A 171 -2.60 -14.03 -30.16
CA GLY A 171 -2.91 -14.23 -31.59
C GLY A 171 -4.25 -14.90 -31.94
N GLY A 172 -5.22 -14.99 -31.01
CA GLY A 172 -6.62 -15.21 -31.34
C GLY A 172 -7.27 -13.87 -31.66
N ALA A 173 -7.90 -13.73 -32.84
CA ALA A 173 -8.45 -12.44 -33.28
C ALA A 173 -9.40 -11.83 -32.25
N LEU A 174 -8.96 -10.76 -31.58
CA LEU A 174 -9.72 -10.07 -30.53
C LEU A 174 -11.01 -9.49 -31.14
N LEU A 175 -12.12 -10.16 -30.88
CA LEU A 175 -13.47 -9.73 -31.26
C LEU A 175 -13.87 -8.49 -30.44
N LEU A 176 -13.38 -7.33 -30.90
CA LEU A 176 -13.74 -6.02 -30.35
C LEU A 176 -15.27 -5.86 -30.34
N PRO A 177 -15.85 -5.28 -29.26
CA PRO A 177 -17.28 -4.99 -29.20
C PRO A 177 -17.81 -4.26 -30.43
N PRO A 178 -19.08 -4.50 -30.83
CA PRO A 178 -19.66 -3.83 -31.98
C PRO A 178 -19.93 -2.35 -31.65
N ALA A 179 -19.66 -1.46 -32.60
CA ALA A 179 -19.78 -0.01 -32.39
C ALA A 179 -21.22 0.45 -32.08
N ASN A 180 -22.24 -0.34 -32.45
CA ASN A 180 -23.65 -0.09 -32.15
C ASN A 180 -24.10 -0.55 -30.74
N ARG A 181 -23.20 -1.06 -29.89
CA ARG A 181 -23.46 -1.27 -28.46
C ARG A 181 -22.47 -0.47 -27.65
N THR A 182 -22.92 0.60 -26.99
CA THR A 182 -22.03 1.56 -26.32
C THR A 182 -22.28 1.67 -24.82
N LEU A 183 -21.25 2.14 -24.11
CA LEU A 183 -21.33 2.73 -22.77
C LEU A 183 -20.72 4.13 -22.79
N ARG A 184 -21.57 5.15 -22.60
CA ARG A 184 -21.18 6.52 -22.23
C ARG A 184 -21.09 6.59 -20.71
N PHE A 185 -20.15 7.35 -20.16
CA PHE A 185 -20.01 7.53 -18.71
C PHE A 185 -19.56 8.95 -18.36
N GLY A 186 -19.88 9.39 -17.13
CA GLY A 186 -19.41 10.66 -16.57
C GLY A 186 -18.04 10.54 -15.90
N VAL A 187 -17.50 11.66 -15.44
CA VAL A 187 -16.27 11.72 -14.62
C VAL A 187 -16.53 12.46 -13.30
N CYS A 188 -15.60 12.33 -12.35
CA CYS A 188 -15.72 12.85 -10.98
C CYS A 188 -14.84 14.10 -10.74
N ASN A 189 -15.15 14.88 -9.72
CA ASN A 189 -14.39 16.05 -9.25
C ASN A 189 -12.88 15.74 -9.08
N GLY A 190 -11.99 16.59 -9.61
CA GLY A 190 -10.53 16.45 -9.45
C GLY A 190 -9.85 15.66 -10.57
N TYR A 191 -8.82 16.23 -11.20
CA TYR A 191 -8.04 15.66 -12.31
C TYR A 191 -7.73 14.14 -12.19
N ALA A 192 -7.20 13.70 -11.05
CA ALA A 192 -6.85 12.30 -10.85
C ALA A 192 -8.07 11.37 -10.72
N ASN A 193 -9.18 11.87 -10.16
CA ASN A 193 -10.45 11.16 -10.14
C ASN A 193 -11.08 11.08 -11.54
N GLN A 194 -10.81 12.06 -12.42
CA GLN A 194 -11.16 11.97 -13.84
C GLN A 194 -10.33 10.90 -14.57
N ARG A 195 -9.00 10.83 -14.37
CA ARG A 195 -8.16 9.72 -14.89
C ARG A 195 -8.72 8.35 -14.46
N LEU A 196 -8.97 8.19 -13.16
CA LEU A 196 -9.52 6.94 -12.62
C LEU A 196 -10.93 6.63 -13.18
N ALA A 197 -11.82 7.63 -13.28
CA ALA A 197 -13.15 7.44 -13.84
C ALA A 197 -13.12 6.97 -15.31
N VAL A 198 -12.18 7.46 -16.12
CA VAL A 198 -11.96 6.96 -17.50
C VAL A 198 -11.61 5.47 -17.49
N LEU A 199 -10.70 5.04 -16.61
CA LEU A 199 -10.29 3.64 -16.50
C LEU A 199 -11.45 2.75 -16.02
N TYR A 200 -12.13 3.12 -14.94
CA TYR A 200 -13.32 2.41 -14.44
C TYR A 200 -14.42 2.31 -15.51
N GLY A 201 -14.65 3.37 -16.30
CA GLY A 201 -15.63 3.37 -17.39
C GLY A 201 -15.29 2.43 -18.54
N ILE A 202 -14.00 2.38 -18.94
CA ILE A 202 -13.50 1.49 -20.01
C ILE A 202 -13.49 0.03 -19.56
N MET A 203 -13.09 -0.25 -18.32
CA MET A 203 -13.21 -1.58 -17.70
C MET A 203 -14.66 -2.06 -17.67
N LEU A 204 -15.58 -1.18 -17.24
CA LEU A 204 -17.01 -1.48 -17.20
C LEU A 204 -17.57 -1.72 -18.61
N ALA A 205 -17.17 -0.94 -19.61
CA ALA A 205 -17.55 -1.16 -21.01
C ALA A 205 -17.10 -2.54 -21.52
N ARG A 206 -15.82 -2.91 -21.30
CA ARG A 206 -15.26 -4.23 -21.66
C ARG A 206 -16.05 -5.37 -21.01
N ARG A 207 -16.31 -5.28 -19.70
CA ARG A 207 -17.07 -6.27 -18.91
C ARG A 207 -18.51 -6.44 -19.39
N LEU A 208 -19.13 -5.37 -19.91
CA LEU A 208 -20.49 -5.38 -20.46
C LEU A 208 -20.56 -5.76 -21.95
N GLY A 209 -19.43 -6.06 -22.61
CA GLY A 209 -19.37 -6.32 -24.05
C GLY A 209 -19.79 -5.11 -24.89
N ARG A 210 -19.40 -3.90 -24.44
CA ARG A 210 -19.77 -2.60 -25.04
C ARG A 210 -18.53 -1.83 -25.48
N SER A 211 -18.71 -1.02 -26.52
CA SER A 211 -17.74 0.01 -26.92
C SER A 211 -17.78 1.15 -25.90
N ALA A 212 -16.64 1.55 -25.36
CA ALA A 212 -16.55 2.72 -24.49
C ALA A 212 -16.65 4.00 -25.35
N VAL A 213 -17.39 4.99 -24.87
CA VAL A 213 -17.41 6.35 -25.47
C VAL A 213 -16.66 7.28 -24.54
N LEU A 214 -15.72 8.06 -25.09
CA LEU A 214 -14.92 8.99 -24.29
C LEU A 214 -15.78 10.08 -23.63
N PRO A 215 -15.52 10.41 -22.36
CA PRO A 215 -16.27 11.42 -21.64
C PRO A 215 -15.90 12.84 -22.09
N VAL A 216 -16.79 13.80 -21.87
CA VAL A 216 -16.38 15.20 -21.71
C VAL A 216 -15.88 15.37 -20.27
N LEU A 217 -14.76 16.06 -20.13
CA LEU A 217 -14.06 16.24 -18.88
C LEU A 217 -14.52 17.54 -18.18
N ILE A 218 -14.25 17.63 -16.89
CA ILE A 218 -14.54 18.79 -16.04
C ILE A 218 -13.30 19.69 -16.01
N ASP A 219 -13.44 20.98 -16.27
CA ASP A 219 -12.32 21.94 -16.26
C ASP A 219 -11.96 22.46 -14.84
N ASN A 220 -12.96 22.53 -13.96
CA ASN A 220 -12.80 22.94 -12.57
C ASN A 220 -13.62 22.04 -11.61
N GLY A 221 -13.07 20.89 -11.23
CA GLY A 221 -13.63 19.99 -10.23
C GLY A 221 -13.21 20.30 -8.79
N LEU A 222 -13.14 21.58 -8.40
CA LEU A 222 -12.84 21.98 -7.01
C LEU A 222 -13.98 21.53 -6.06
N GLN A 223 -13.65 20.87 -4.94
CA GLN A 223 -14.64 20.17 -4.12
C GLN A 223 -14.78 20.75 -2.70
N ARG A 224 -15.63 21.78 -2.54
CA ARG A 224 -16.02 22.35 -1.23
C ARG A 224 -17.02 21.50 -0.43
N SER A 225 -17.60 20.50 -1.05
CA SER A 225 -18.75 19.76 -0.52
C SER A 225 -18.86 18.38 -1.15
N ASP A 226 -19.67 17.50 -0.58
CA ASP A 226 -19.78 16.11 -1.05
C ASP A 226 -20.68 15.95 -2.29
N THR A 227 -21.10 17.06 -2.89
CA THR A 227 -21.81 17.15 -4.18
C THR A 227 -20.83 17.06 -5.36
N ASN A 228 -21.19 16.25 -6.36
CA ASN A 228 -20.44 16.19 -7.61
C ASN A 228 -20.64 17.46 -8.44
N VAL A 229 -19.53 18.06 -8.87
CA VAL A 229 -19.49 19.03 -9.96
C VAL A 229 -19.70 18.25 -11.26
N LEU A 230 -20.61 18.72 -12.11
CA LEU A 230 -20.86 18.11 -13.41
C LEU A 230 -20.21 18.93 -14.52
N ALA A 231 -19.80 18.25 -15.60
CA ALA A 231 -19.32 18.88 -16.82
C ALA A 231 -20.54 19.52 -17.54
N SER A 232 -20.73 20.83 -17.37
CA SER A 232 -21.82 21.59 -17.99
C SER A 232 -21.44 23.06 -18.19
N GLY A 233 -22.08 23.72 -19.16
CA GLY A 233 -21.75 25.10 -19.53
C GLY A 233 -20.27 25.25 -19.89
N ASP A 234 -19.65 26.31 -19.39
CA ASP A 234 -18.23 26.62 -19.61
C ASP A 234 -17.27 25.69 -18.83
N ASN A 235 -17.78 24.84 -17.93
CA ASN A 235 -16.98 23.90 -17.12
C ASN A 235 -16.72 22.56 -17.84
N GLN A 236 -16.63 22.59 -19.18
CA GLN A 236 -16.48 21.42 -20.04
C GLN A 236 -15.18 21.54 -20.86
N VAL A 237 -14.35 20.50 -20.80
CA VAL A 237 -13.12 20.38 -21.60
C VAL A 237 -13.15 19.07 -22.38
N ALA A 238 -12.76 19.10 -23.66
CA ALA A 238 -12.77 17.91 -24.52
C ALA A 238 -11.61 16.98 -24.16
N PHE A 239 -11.83 15.66 -24.30
CA PHE A 239 -10.80 14.66 -24.00
C PHE A 239 -9.50 14.91 -24.79
N SER A 240 -9.63 15.21 -26.08
CA SER A 240 -8.55 15.58 -27.00
C SER A 240 -7.82 16.90 -26.70
N GLN A 241 -8.38 17.78 -25.85
CA GLN A 241 -7.68 18.99 -25.38
C GLN A 241 -6.72 18.66 -24.23
N MET A 242 -7.06 17.69 -23.37
CA MET A 242 -6.20 17.23 -22.28
C MET A 242 -5.22 16.13 -22.69
N TYR A 243 -5.65 15.18 -23.53
CA TYR A 243 -4.91 13.96 -23.83
C TYR A 243 -4.74 13.72 -25.34
N ASP A 244 -3.74 12.92 -25.73
CA ASP A 244 -3.68 12.36 -27.09
C ASP A 244 -4.75 11.27 -27.28
N GLU A 245 -5.94 11.73 -27.67
CA GLU A 245 -7.12 10.89 -27.93
C GLU A 245 -6.85 9.75 -28.94
N ARG A 246 -6.03 10.00 -29.97
CA ARG A 246 -5.75 9.03 -31.03
C ARG A 246 -4.79 7.94 -30.54
N ALA A 247 -3.75 8.33 -29.79
CA ALA A 247 -2.90 7.35 -29.12
C ALA A 247 -3.68 6.55 -28.07
N PHE A 248 -4.61 7.19 -27.35
CA PHE A 248 -5.43 6.53 -26.35
C PHE A 248 -6.37 5.48 -26.93
N ILE A 249 -7.16 5.84 -27.96
CA ILE A 249 -8.06 4.89 -28.66
C ILE A 249 -7.25 3.69 -29.19
N LYS A 250 -6.14 3.95 -29.89
CA LYS A 250 -5.28 2.90 -30.46
C LYS A 250 -4.69 1.96 -29.40
N ALA A 251 -4.27 2.50 -28.24
CA ALA A 251 -3.76 1.68 -27.15
C ALA A 251 -4.84 0.77 -26.55
N MET A 252 -6.07 1.26 -26.42
CA MET A 252 -7.21 0.50 -25.90
C MET A 252 -7.68 -0.59 -26.87
N GLU A 253 -7.68 -0.34 -28.19
CA GLU A 253 -7.91 -1.39 -29.18
C GLU A 253 -6.85 -2.50 -29.08
N GLY A 254 -5.58 -2.13 -28.82
CA GLY A 254 -4.46 -3.07 -28.62
C GLY A 254 -4.60 -4.00 -27.41
N VAL A 255 -5.41 -3.64 -26.41
CA VAL A 255 -5.76 -4.51 -25.26
C VAL A 255 -7.20 -5.05 -25.32
N GLY A 256 -7.81 -5.00 -26.51
CA GLY A 256 -9.09 -5.63 -26.81
C GLY A 256 -10.33 -4.83 -26.39
N VAL A 257 -10.23 -3.50 -26.26
CA VAL A 257 -11.38 -2.64 -25.93
C VAL A 257 -11.61 -1.61 -27.04
N ARG A 258 -12.80 -1.66 -27.67
CA ARG A 258 -13.21 -0.61 -28.60
C ARG A 258 -13.53 0.66 -27.83
N VAL A 259 -12.82 1.73 -28.14
CA VAL A 259 -13.09 3.09 -27.66
C VAL A 259 -13.50 3.94 -28.85
N LEU A 260 -14.52 4.78 -28.67
CA LEU A 260 -15.03 5.73 -29.66
C LEU A 260 -14.81 7.16 -29.16
N SER A 261 -14.47 8.08 -30.08
CA SER A 261 -14.61 9.50 -29.79
C SER A 261 -16.10 9.85 -29.62
N ARG A 262 -16.38 11.03 -29.10
CA ARG A 262 -17.77 11.53 -28.99
C ARG A 262 -18.40 11.81 -30.36
N GLU A 263 -17.58 12.07 -31.38
CA GLU A 263 -17.99 12.34 -32.77
C GLU A 263 -18.26 11.04 -33.54
N ASP A 264 -17.48 9.98 -33.30
CA ASP A 264 -17.66 8.63 -33.88
C ASP A 264 -18.80 7.82 -33.22
N THR A 265 -19.46 8.39 -32.21
CA THR A 265 -20.54 7.69 -31.50
C THR A 265 -21.85 7.78 -32.31
N PRO A 266 -22.56 6.66 -32.56
CA PRO A 266 -23.82 6.69 -33.29
C PRO A 266 -24.82 7.73 -32.77
N GLU A 267 -25.47 8.44 -33.70
CA GLU A 267 -26.62 9.29 -33.39
C GLU A 267 -27.77 8.41 -32.91
N VAL A 268 -28.18 8.57 -31.65
CA VAL A 268 -29.36 7.90 -31.09
C VAL A 268 -30.43 8.94 -30.87
N GLY A 269 -31.63 8.71 -31.41
CA GLY A 269 -32.74 9.65 -31.32
C GLY A 269 -33.09 9.96 -29.87
N ALA A 270 -32.93 11.24 -29.47
CA ALA A 270 -33.15 11.71 -28.11
C ALA A 270 -34.63 11.57 -27.69
N GLY A 271 -34.97 10.41 -27.15
CA GLY A 271 -36.33 10.02 -26.78
C GLY A 271 -36.61 8.52 -26.89
N ASN A 272 -35.86 7.77 -27.69
CA ASN A 272 -36.07 6.32 -27.82
C ASN A 272 -35.44 5.55 -26.64
N ALA A 273 -36.21 5.39 -25.56
CA ALA A 273 -35.80 4.70 -24.34
C ALA A 273 -35.50 3.20 -24.50
N ALA A 274 -35.83 2.59 -25.64
CA ALA A 274 -35.42 1.22 -25.98
C ALA A 274 -34.00 1.16 -26.57
N GLU A 275 -33.53 2.24 -27.20
CA GLU A 275 -32.20 2.34 -27.82
C GLU A 275 -31.18 2.99 -26.89
N HIS A 276 -31.57 4.06 -26.17
CA HIS A 276 -30.71 4.80 -25.25
C HIS A 276 -31.29 4.86 -23.83
N ARG A 277 -30.49 4.47 -22.82
CA ARG A 277 -30.89 4.54 -21.41
C ARG A 277 -29.82 5.18 -20.54
N ARG A 278 -30.16 6.30 -19.89
CA ARG A 278 -29.38 6.86 -18.77
C ARG A 278 -29.71 6.09 -17.48
N VAL A 279 -28.68 5.78 -16.68
CA VAL A 279 -28.77 5.03 -15.43
C VAL A 279 -27.86 5.66 -14.38
N GLU A 280 -28.39 5.95 -13.19
CA GLU A 280 -27.60 6.40 -12.05
C GLU A 280 -26.99 5.21 -11.30
N LEU A 281 -25.68 5.26 -11.07
CA LEU A 281 -24.90 4.20 -10.40
C LEU A 281 -24.99 4.27 -8.87
N GLY A 282 -25.46 5.39 -8.30
CA GLY A 282 -25.72 5.54 -6.87
C GLY A 282 -26.67 4.45 -6.32
N PRO A 283 -27.91 4.36 -6.82
CA PRO A 283 -28.89 3.33 -6.41
C PRO A 283 -28.47 1.88 -6.66
N LEU A 284 -27.49 1.62 -7.53
CA LEU A 284 -26.97 0.28 -7.83
C LEU A 284 -25.90 -0.21 -6.85
N GLY A 285 -25.46 0.63 -5.90
CA GLY A 285 -24.50 0.25 -4.87
C GLY A 285 -23.02 0.35 -5.31
N TRP A 286 -22.22 -0.66 -4.94
CA TRP A 286 -20.75 -0.61 -4.98
C TRP A 286 -20.10 -1.47 -6.07
N SER A 287 -20.82 -2.45 -6.63
CA SER A 287 -20.40 -3.20 -7.82
C SER A 287 -21.54 -3.19 -8.84
N VAL A 288 -21.35 -2.51 -9.97
CA VAL A 288 -22.44 -2.21 -10.93
C VAL A 288 -22.42 -3.08 -12.17
N ALA A 289 -21.37 -3.89 -12.38
CA ALA A 289 -21.23 -4.73 -13.57
C ALA A 289 -22.36 -5.77 -13.71
N GLY A 290 -22.74 -6.44 -12.62
CA GLY A 290 -23.88 -7.37 -12.60
C GLY A 290 -25.22 -6.70 -12.91
N PRO A 291 -25.62 -5.63 -12.19
CA PRO A 291 -26.86 -4.90 -12.46
C PRO A 291 -26.97 -4.31 -13.89
N LEU A 292 -25.87 -3.79 -14.46
CA LEU A 292 -25.87 -3.25 -15.82
C LEU A 292 -25.78 -4.34 -16.90
N GLY A 293 -25.22 -5.52 -16.56
CA GLY A 293 -25.02 -6.66 -17.45
C GLY A 293 -26.17 -7.66 -17.46
N SER A 294 -27.28 -7.38 -16.78
CA SER A 294 -28.44 -8.28 -16.65
C SER A 294 -29.78 -7.58 -16.89
N GLY A 295 -30.84 -8.38 -17.04
CA GLY A 295 -32.20 -7.90 -17.22
C GLY A 295 -32.38 -6.95 -18.40
N GLU A 296 -33.24 -5.95 -18.23
CA GLU A 296 -33.56 -4.96 -19.28
C GLU A 296 -32.34 -4.14 -19.71
N LEU A 297 -31.41 -3.82 -18.79
CA LEU A 297 -30.22 -3.00 -19.08
C LEU A 297 -29.19 -3.73 -19.97
N ALA A 298 -29.17 -5.07 -19.95
CA ALA A 298 -28.37 -5.86 -20.88
C ALA A 298 -28.87 -5.75 -22.34
N ALA A 299 -30.18 -5.56 -22.52
CA ALA A 299 -30.81 -5.48 -23.83
C ALA A 299 -30.56 -4.11 -24.51
N VAL A 300 -30.56 -3.01 -23.74
CA VAL A 300 -30.39 -1.64 -24.29
C VAL A 300 -29.08 -1.51 -25.09
N PRO A 301 -29.12 -1.11 -26.38
CA PRO A 301 -27.93 -0.88 -27.20
C PRO A 301 -26.98 0.17 -26.63
N HIS A 302 -27.49 1.34 -26.20
CA HIS A 302 -26.67 2.45 -25.72
C HIS A 302 -26.98 2.76 -24.25
N LEU A 303 -26.04 2.46 -23.35
CA LEU A 303 -26.12 2.91 -21.95
C LEU A 303 -25.36 4.22 -21.76
N GLU A 304 -25.88 5.06 -20.88
CA GLU A 304 -25.21 6.25 -20.34
C GLU A 304 -25.26 6.17 -18.81
N VAL A 305 -24.12 6.38 -18.15
CA VAL A 305 -24.02 6.35 -16.69
C VAL A 305 -23.36 7.63 -16.14
N ASP A 306 -23.54 7.92 -14.86
CA ASP A 306 -22.76 8.95 -14.16
C ASP A 306 -21.31 8.47 -13.89
N CYS A 307 -20.63 9.01 -12.88
CA CYS A 307 -19.22 8.69 -12.66
C CYS A 307 -19.02 7.23 -12.17
N PRO A 308 -18.26 6.37 -12.89
CA PRO A 308 -18.07 4.96 -12.54
C PRO A 308 -16.95 4.72 -11.52
N LEU A 309 -16.34 5.78 -10.97
CA LEU A 309 -15.24 5.70 -10.01
C LEU A 309 -15.64 4.89 -8.77
N PHE A 310 -14.81 3.90 -8.41
CA PHE A 310 -15.03 2.98 -7.29
C PHE A 310 -16.34 2.14 -7.38
N LYS A 311 -16.93 2.00 -8.58
CA LYS A 311 -18.11 1.16 -8.86
C LYS A 311 -17.78 -0.28 -9.30
N LEU A 312 -16.52 -0.68 -9.13
CA LEU A 312 -16.03 -2.06 -9.13
C LEU A 312 -15.22 -2.25 -7.83
N GLN A 313 -15.41 -3.38 -7.15
CA GLN A 313 -14.81 -3.69 -5.86
C GLN A 313 -13.52 -4.49 -6.00
N ALA A 314 -12.68 -4.53 -4.95
CA ALA A 314 -11.40 -5.25 -4.95
C ALA A 314 -11.51 -6.72 -5.41
N GLY A 315 -12.58 -7.42 -5.03
CA GLY A 315 -12.85 -8.80 -5.47
C GLY A 315 -13.44 -8.95 -6.88
N ASP A 316 -13.78 -7.86 -7.57
CA ASP A 316 -14.27 -7.88 -8.95
C ASP A 316 -13.13 -7.90 -9.98
N PHE A 317 -11.88 -7.56 -9.60
CA PHE A 317 -10.76 -7.37 -10.54
C PHE A 317 -10.10 -8.69 -10.97
N THR A 318 -9.59 -8.72 -12.21
CA THR A 318 -8.86 -9.85 -12.79
C THR A 318 -7.49 -9.41 -13.32
N PRO A 319 -6.53 -10.34 -13.56
CA PRO A 319 -5.24 -9.99 -14.17
C PRO A 319 -5.37 -9.33 -15.56
N ALA A 320 -6.46 -9.60 -16.28
CA ALA A 320 -6.75 -8.94 -17.56
C ALA A 320 -7.17 -7.48 -17.39
N ASP A 321 -7.71 -7.09 -16.22
CA ASP A 321 -7.98 -5.68 -15.90
C ASP A 321 -6.70 -4.94 -15.49
N GLU A 322 -5.76 -5.58 -14.79
CA GLU A 322 -4.45 -4.99 -14.46
C GLU A 322 -3.72 -4.54 -15.73
N GLN A 323 -3.61 -5.42 -16.72
CA GLN A 323 -2.99 -5.10 -18.02
C GLN A 323 -3.71 -3.93 -18.73
N LEU A 324 -5.04 -3.91 -18.70
CA LEU A 324 -5.85 -2.82 -19.27
C LEU A 324 -5.63 -1.49 -18.55
N VAL A 325 -5.55 -1.51 -17.22
CA VAL A 325 -5.35 -0.30 -16.41
C VAL A 325 -3.97 0.30 -16.62
N TRP A 326 -2.90 -0.52 -16.61
CA TRP A 326 -1.55 -0.03 -16.91
C TRP A 326 -1.40 0.47 -18.35
N ALA A 327 -1.97 -0.23 -19.33
CA ALA A 327 -2.04 0.26 -20.72
C ALA A 327 -2.82 1.58 -20.83
N GLY A 328 -3.91 1.73 -20.07
CA GLY A 328 -4.72 2.95 -20.02
C GLY A 328 -3.96 4.13 -19.42
N LEU A 329 -3.31 3.94 -18.28
CA LEU A 329 -2.49 4.97 -17.63
C LEU A 329 -1.32 5.41 -18.52
N ALA A 330 -0.61 4.45 -19.14
CA ALA A 330 0.48 4.70 -20.08
C ALA A 330 0.02 5.33 -21.42
N ALA A 331 -1.29 5.32 -21.71
CA ALA A 331 -1.90 5.92 -22.89
C ALA A 331 -2.62 7.26 -22.61
N LEU A 332 -2.97 7.57 -21.35
CA LEU A 332 -3.48 8.88 -20.90
C LEU A 332 -2.35 9.92 -20.86
N ARG A 333 -1.70 10.10 -22.01
CA ARG A 333 -0.57 11.01 -22.27
C ARG A 333 -1.10 12.42 -22.55
N PRO A 334 -0.38 13.48 -22.15
CA PRO A 334 -0.80 14.86 -22.43
C PRO A 334 -1.03 15.12 -23.93
N SER A 335 -1.98 16.00 -24.24
CA SER A 335 -2.09 16.59 -25.58
C SER A 335 -0.80 17.36 -25.95
N ASN A 336 -0.59 17.65 -27.23
CA ASN A 336 0.63 18.34 -27.69
C ASN A 336 0.83 19.72 -27.03
N GLU A 337 -0.26 20.45 -26.72
CA GLU A 337 -0.20 21.72 -25.99
C GLU A 337 0.28 21.51 -24.54
N ALA A 338 -0.34 20.57 -23.83
CA ALA A 338 0.03 20.24 -22.46
C ALA A 338 1.46 19.68 -22.35
N ALA A 339 1.88 18.80 -23.28
CA ALA A 339 3.23 18.25 -23.33
C ALA A 339 4.28 19.36 -23.49
N SER A 340 4.03 20.34 -24.35
CA SER A 340 4.88 21.53 -24.56
C SER A 340 5.00 22.39 -23.30
N LEU A 341 3.92 22.55 -22.55
CA LEU A 341 3.92 23.26 -21.26
C LEU A 341 4.68 22.50 -20.17
N VAL A 342 4.53 21.17 -20.06
CA VAL A 342 5.36 20.35 -19.14
C VAL A 342 6.85 20.46 -19.51
N ASP A 343 7.18 20.48 -20.80
CA ASP A 343 8.55 20.72 -21.30
C ASP A 343 9.10 22.10 -20.93
N MET A 344 8.29 23.15 -21.05
CA MET A 344 8.63 24.52 -20.68
C MET A 344 8.86 24.65 -19.18
N PHE A 345 7.92 24.16 -18.36
CA PHE A 345 8.02 24.20 -16.90
C PHE A 345 9.23 23.39 -16.41
N SER A 346 9.49 22.20 -16.99
CA SER A 346 10.69 21.38 -16.71
C SER A 346 12.01 22.11 -17.00
N LYS A 347 12.01 23.13 -17.88
CA LYS A 347 13.19 23.97 -18.17
C LYS A 347 13.26 25.16 -17.20
N ALA A 348 12.13 25.84 -16.98
CA ALA A 348 12.02 26.97 -16.08
C ALA A 348 12.37 26.62 -14.62
N ILE A 349 11.94 25.46 -14.12
CA ILE A 349 12.25 24.98 -12.75
C ILE A 349 13.76 24.93 -12.51
N ARG A 350 14.51 24.31 -13.43
CA ARG A 350 15.98 24.22 -13.34
C ARG A 350 16.67 25.57 -13.44
N GLN A 351 16.19 26.45 -14.32
CA GLN A 351 16.74 27.81 -14.49
C GLN A 351 16.52 28.66 -13.23
N LEU A 352 15.31 28.63 -12.66
CA LEU A 352 14.96 29.33 -11.42
C LEU A 352 15.72 28.79 -10.22
N ALA A 353 15.80 27.46 -10.08
CA ALA A 353 16.56 26.85 -8.99
C ALA A 353 18.05 27.19 -9.08
N ALA A 354 18.65 27.18 -10.28
CA ALA A 354 20.04 27.60 -10.46
C ALA A 354 20.26 29.08 -10.13
N ALA A 355 19.30 29.96 -10.45
CA ALA A 355 19.35 31.36 -10.06
C ALA A 355 19.23 31.55 -8.53
N LYS A 356 18.27 30.87 -7.88
CA LYS A 356 18.10 30.89 -6.41
C LYS A 356 19.33 30.31 -5.69
N ALA A 357 19.88 29.19 -6.17
CA ALA A 357 21.11 28.58 -5.64
C ALA A 357 22.29 29.55 -5.71
N LYS A 358 22.52 30.15 -6.88
CA LYS A 358 23.59 31.15 -7.09
C LYS A 358 23.42 32.37 -6.19
N ALA A 359 22.19 32.87 -6.03
CA ALA A 359 21.89 33.99 -5.13
C ALA A 359 22.16 33.64 -3.65
N ALA A 360 21.91 32.39 -3.25
CA ALA A 360 22.23 31.86 -1.93
C ALA A 360 23.72 31.46 -1.74
N GLY A 361 24.58 31.66 -2.74
CA GLY A 361 25.99 31.24 -2.69
C GLY A 361 26.20 29.72 -2.72
N ARG A 362 25.21 28.95 -3.18
CA ARG A 362 25.19 27.48 -3.16
C ARG A 362 25.40 26.88 -4.55
N VAL A 363 26.03 25.71 -4.56
CA VAL A 363 26.15 24.84 -5.74
C VAL A 363 24.96 23.86 -5.74
N LEU A 364 24.31 23.68 -6.89
CA LEU A 364 23.38 22.57 -7.12
C LEU A 364 24.19 21.35 -7.57
N ASP A 365 23.70 20.15 -7.23
CA ASP A 365 24.27 18.95 -7.84
C ASP A 365 24.01 18.97 -9.35
N ALA A 366 25.05 18.64 -10.12
CA ALA A 366 24.92 18.48 -11.57
C ALA A 366 24.16 17.18 -11.87
N GLY A 367 22.82 17.26 -11.90
CA GLY A 367 21.85 16.15 -12.03
C GLY A 367 22.39 14.88 -12.67
N GLY A 368 22.91 13.99 -11.81
CA GLY A 368 23.96 13.02 -12.17
C GLY A 368 23.46 11.59 -12.39
N GLY A 369 22.26 11.42 -12.94
CA GLY A 369 21.73 10.09 -13.28
C GLY A 369 22.55 9.44 -14.40
N SER A 370 23.32 8.41 -14.08
CA SER A 370 24.16 7.69 -15.05
C SER A 370 23.34 6.85 -16.03
N GLY A 371 23.43 7.18 -17.32
CA GLY A 371 23.23 6.24 -18.44
C GLY A 371 21.79 5.79 -18.77
N ALA A 372 20.77 6.13 -17.98
CA ALA A 372 19.38 5.75 -18.31
C ALA A 372 18.85 6.52 -19.54
N ARG A 373 18.53 5.81 -20.63
CA ARG A 373 17.96 6.39 -21.86
C ARG A 373 16.65 7.12 -21.56
N VAL A 374 16.49 8.35 -22.05
CA VAL A 374 15.26 9.16 -21.88
C VAL A 374 14.09 8.54 -22.66
N SER A 375 13.32 7.69 -21.96
CA SER A 375 12.02 7.21 -22.40
C SER A 375 10.94 8.29 -22.16
N ALA A 376 9.83 8.20 -22.90
CA ALA A 376 8.62 8.97 -22.63
C ALA A 376 8.01 8.70 -21.24
N SER A 377 8.45 7.65 -20.54
CA SER A 377 8.09 7.34 -19.14
C SER A 377 8.85 8.16 -18.07
N GLY A 378 9.89 8.93 -18.45
CA GLY A 378 10.36 10.10 -17.68
C GLY A 378 11.07 9.87 -16.34
N GLY A 379 12.37 9.56 -16.37
CA GLY A 379 13.29 9.78 -15.22
C GLY A 379 14.32 10.86 -15.54
N GLY A 380 14.88 11.54 -14.52
CA GLY A 380 16.01 12.47 -14.68
C GLY A 380 15.65 13.92 -15.00
N GLY A 381 14.58 14.45 -14.41
CA GLY A 381 14.14 15.84 -14.62
C GLY A 381 15.13 16.93 -14.19
N GLY A 382 16.15 16.63 -13.37
CA GLY A 382 17.01 17.63 -12.72
C GLY A 382 16.34 18.37 -11.55
N PHE A 383 15.29 17.79 -10.98
CA PHE A 383 14.58 18.28 -9.80
C PHE A 383 13.81 17.16 -9.10
N ASN A 384 13.67 17.29 -7.78
CA ASN A 384 12.75 16.55 -6.93
C ASN A 384 11.37 17.23 -6.91
N TYR A 385 10.31 16.48 -6.67
CA TYR A 385 8.94 16.97 -6.70
C TYR A 385 8.16 16.54 -5.45
N ILE A 386 7.45 17.49 -4.84
CA ILE A 386 6.47 17.23 -3.79
C ILE A 386 5.08 17.72 -4.18
N HIS A 387 4.08 16.84 -4.12
CA HIS A 387 2.66 17.22 -4.15
C HIS A 387 2.16 17.43 -2.73
N LEU A 388 2.04 18.69 -2.33
CA LEU A 388 1.80 19.11 -0.96
C LEU A 388 0.38 19.68 -0.82
N ARG A 389 -0.50 18.97 -0.11
CA ARG A 389 -1.92 19.31 -0.01
C ARG A 389 -2.20 20.28 1.14
N LEU A 390 -1.96 21.58 0.90
CA LEU A 390 -2.16 22.67 1.86
C LEU A 390 -3.48 23.43 1.66
N GLU A 391 -4.30 23.04 0.69
CA GLU A 391 -5.52 23.75 0.31
C GLU A 391 -6.57 23.76 1.42
N ASN A 392 -7.39 24.81 1.47
CA ASN A 392 -8.49 24.87 2.43
C ASN A 392 -9.52 23.75 2.16
N ASP A 393 -9.76 23.40 0.89
CA ASP A 393 -10.58 22.23 0.54
C ASP A 393 -10.03 20.91 1.11
N TRP A 394 -8.70 20.81 1.29
CA TRP A 394 -8.05 19.64 1.87
C TRP A 394 -8.13 19.59 3.40
N VAL A 395 -7.96 20.72 4.08
CA VAL A 395 -8.13 20.78 5.55
C VAL A 395 -9.57 20.40 5.93
N GLU A 396 -10.56 20.91 5.19
CA GLU A 396 -11.96 20.51 5.34
C GLU A 396 -12.20 19.03 4.98
N HIS A 397 -11.53 18.51 3.95
CA HIS A 397 -11.62 17.10 3.57
C HIS A 397 -11.04 16.17 4.64
N CYS A 398 -9.87 16.47 5.19
CA CYS A 398 -9.24 15.65 6.23
C CYS A 398 -10.06 15.63 7.52
N ALA A 399 -10.63 16.78 7.92
CA ALA A 399 -11.57 16.82 9.04
C ALA A 399 -12.82 15.95 8.81
N ARG A 400 -13.31 15.82 7.57
CA ARG A 400 -14.38 14.87 7.23
C ARG A 400 -13.88 13.42 7.23
N TRP A 401 -12.72 13.14 6.62
CA TRP A 401 -12.10 11.82 6.54
C TRP A 401 -11.85 11.19 7.93
N GLU A 402 -11.27 11.96 8.84
CA GLU A 402 -10.97 11.56 10.23
C GLU A 402 -12.25 11.42 11.09
N SER A 403 -13.38 12.00 10.65
CA SER A 403 -14.70 11.86 11.31
C SER A 403 -15.48 10.60 10.91
N ILE A 404 -15.02 9.84 9.91
CA ILE A 404 -15.70 8.61 9.47
C ILE A 404 -15.57 7.53 10.56
N HIS A 405 -16.66 6.85 10.88
CA HIS A 405 -16.75 5.87 11.97
C HIS A 405 -17.16 4.48 11.46
N ASP A 406 -16.45 4.00 10.44
CA ASP A 406 -16.61 2.68 9.82
C ASP A 406 -15.75 1.57 10.47
N GLY A 407 -14.83 1.94 11.36
CA GLY A 407 -13.89 1.02 12.03
C GLY A 407 -12.50 0.96 11.38
N ILE A 408 -12.30 1.69 10.27
CA ILE A 408 -11.00 1.91 9.65
C ILE A 408 -10.31 3.07 10.41
N VAL A 409 -9.02 2.94 10.73
CA VAL A 409 -8.25 4.08 11.28
C VAL A 409 -7.86 5.00 10.13
N ARG A 410 -8.24 6.28 10.25
CA ARG A 410 -8.23 7.27 9.16
C ARG A 410 -7.42 8.50 9.55
N ASP A 411 -6.37 8.32 10.34
CA ASP A 411 -5.58 9.38 10.98
C ASP A 411 -4.48 9.98 10.11
N ASN A 412 -4.29 9.52 8.87
CA ASN A 412 -3.17 9.90 8.02
C ASN A 412 -3.44 11.00 6.99
N CYS A 413 -4.61 11.67 6.99
CA CYS A 413 -4.96 12.60 5.91
C CYS A 413 -4.14 13.89 5.93
N TYR A 414 -4.05 14.59 7.07
CA TYR A 414 -3.27 15.82 7.19
C TYR A 414 -1.88 15.62 7.83
N ASN A 415 -1.61 14.44 8.39
CA ASN A 415 -0.33 14.12 9.06
C ASN A 415 0.90 14.54 8.24
N HIS A 416 1.86 15.13 8.95
CA HIS A 416 3.14 15.60 8.42
C HIS A 416 3.07 16.59 7.25
N THR A 417 1.92 17.21 6.99
CA THR A 417 1.77 18.17 5.88
C THR A 417 2.41 19.53 6.20
N GLU A 418 2.45 19.94 7.47
CA GLU A 418 3.06 21.23 7.85
C GLU A 418 4.52 21.11 8.30
N ASP A 419 4.89 20.00 8.94
CA ASP A 419 6.27 19.63 9.34
C ASP A 419 7.03 18.85 8.24
N VAL A 420 6.57 18.90 7.00
CA VAL A 420 6.96 17.99 5.90
C VAL A 420 8.46 17.99 5.59
N ALA A 421 9.16 19.09 5.88
CA ALA A 421 10.61 19.20 5.74
C ALA A 421 11.37 18.12 6.55
N SER A 422 10.83 17.70 7.70
CA SER A 422 11.37 16.61 8.51
C SER A 422 11.23 15.25 7.82
N ARG A 423 10.08 15.00 7.17
CA ARG A 423 9.83 13.75 6.44
C ARG A 423 10.73 13.63 5.22
N LEU A 424 10.95 14.72 4.48
CA LEU A 424 11.80 14.71 3.28
C LEU A 424 13.21 14.15 3.56
N ALA A 425 13.80 14.47 4.71
CA ALA A 425 15.08 13.91 5.14
C ALA A 425 15.02 12.38 5.36
N LEU A 426 13.97 11.88 6.04
CA LEU A 426 13.70 10.44 6.25
C LEU A 426 13.35 9.67 4.96
N PHE A 427 13.13 10.39 3.86
CA PHE A 427 12.89 9.87 2.52
C PHE A 427 14.07 10.15 1.57
N GLY A 428 15.24 10.53 2.09
CA GLY A 428 16.48 10.69 1.31
C GLY A 428 16.45 11.82 0.27
N PHE A 429 15.66 12.88 0.48
CA PHE A 429 15.69 14.05 -0.39
C PHE A 429 16.90 14.93 -0.08
N SER A 430 17.83 15.06 -1.03
CA SER A 430 18.94 16.01 -0.87
C SER A 430 18.45 17.45 -0.97
N ASN A 431 19.12 18.34 -0.23
CA ASN A 431 18.88 19.79 -0.26
C ASN A 431 19.66 20.51 -1.38
N SER A 432 20.60 19.82 -2.03
CA SER A 432 21.37 20.25 -3.21
C SER A 432 20.63 20.03 -4.54
N THR A 433 19.61 19.16 -4.56
CA THR A 433 18.68 18.99 -5.67
C THR A 433 17.56 20.03 -5.58
N PRO A 434 17.16 20.69 -6.68
CA PRO A 434 15.98 21.57 -6.70
C PRO A 434 14.71 20.84 -6.22
N LEU A 435 13.85 21.51 -5.45
CA LEU A 435 12.56 20.96 -5.01
C LEU A 435 11.40 21.77 -5.61
N TYR A 436 10.65 21.14 -6.52
CA TYR A 436 9.37 21.69 -6.98
C TYR A 436 8.26 21.38 -5.98
N VAL A 437 7.58 22.42 -5.51
CA VAL A 437 6.45 22.32 -4.57
C VAL A 437 5.15 22.57 -5.33
N ALA A 438 4.43 21.49 -5.61
CA ALA A 438 3.13 21.50 -6.28
C ALA A 438 2.00 21.58 -5.25
N SER A 439 1.07 22.51 -5.45
CA SER A 439 -0.13 22.72 -4.64
C SER A 439 -1.06 23.68 -5.40
N TYR A 440 -2.38 23.61 -5.18
CA TYR A 440 -3.29 24.60 -5.76
C TYR A 440 -3.25 25.91 -4.95
N TRP A 441 -2.15 26.67 -5.10
CA TRP A 441 -1.79 27.86 -4.30
C TRP A 441 -2.89 28.92 -4.16
N LYS A 442 -3.80 29.01 -5.14
CA LYS A 442 -4.99 29.90 -5.10
C LYS A 442 -6.00 29.56 -4.00
N ASP A 443 -5.93 28.38 -3.39
CA ASP A 443 -6.73 27.98 -2.22
C ASP A 443 -5.87 27.66 -0.98
N VAL A 444 -4.62 28.10 -0.94
CA VAL A 444 -3.78 27.94 0.27
C VAL A 444 -3.85 29.23 1.09
N GLU A 445 -4.13 29.08 2.39
CA GLU A 445 -4.09 30.21 3.34
C GLU A 445 -2.68 30.84 3.38
N PRO A 446 -2.52 32.18 3.24
CA PRO A 446 -1.21 32.82 3.18
C PRO A 446 -0.29 32.49 4.36
N GLN A 447 -0.80 32.51 5.59
CA GLN A 447 -0.02 32.19 6.80
C GLN A 447 0.44 30.72 6.84
N ARG A 448 -0.31 29.81 6.20
CA ARG A 448 0.02 28.38 6.07
C ARG A 448 1.09 28.19 5.00
N ARG A 449 0.94 28.86 3.85
CA ARG A 449 1.95 28.92 2.78
C ARG A 449 3.30 29.44 3.29
N GLU A 450 3.30 30.62 3.94
CA GLU A 450 4.51 31.24 4.50
C GLU A 450 5.19 30.33 5.52
N ARG A 451 4.41 29.73 6.45
CA ARG A 451 4.91 28.79 7.46
C ARG A 451 5.62 27.59 6.84
N VAL A 452 4.99 26.91 5.88
CA VAL A 452 5.51 25.62 5.37
C VAL A 452 6.61 25.81 4.34
N LEU A 453 6.52 26.83 3.47
CA LEU A 453 7.64 27.18 2.58
C LEU A 453 8.86 27.67 3.38
N GLY A 454 8.65 28.51 4.40
CA GLY A 454 9.73 28.99 5.26
C GLY A 454 10.42 27.87 6.06
N GLN A 455 9.70 26.83 6.49
CA GLN A 455 10.31 25.64 7.09
C GLN A 455 11.14 24.83 6.10
N LEU A 456 10.68 24.69 4.86
CA LEU A 456 11.43 24.00 3.80
C LEU A 456 12.70 24.77 3.40
N GLU A 457 12.64 26.11 3.31
CA GLU A 457 13.82 26.95 3.08
C GLU A 457 14.79 26.92 4.27
N ALA A 458 14.29 26.92 5.51
CA ALA A 458 15.11 26.78 6.72
C ALA A 458 15.78 25.40 6.86
N ALA A 459 15.15 24.34 6.33
CA ALA A 459 15.77 23.02 6.17
C ALA A 459 16.76 22.95 4.99
N GLY A 460 16.92 24.04 4.24
CA GLY A 460 17.90 24.18 3.17
C GLY A 460 17.42 23.76 1.79
N TYR A 461 16.15 23.44 1.56
CA TYR A 461 15.66 23.09 0.21
C TYR A 461 15.61 24.32 -0.70
N ILE A 462 15.93 24.13 -1.99
CA ILE A 462 15.92 25.21 -3.00
C ILE A 462 14.60 25.12 -3.76
N LEU A 463 13.64 25.98 -3.36
CA LEU A 463 12.23 25.84 -3.74
C LEU A 463 11.88 26.52 -5.06
N VAL A 464 11.03 25.85 -5.84
CA VAL A 464 10.32 26.44 -6.98
C VAL A 464 8.85 26.02 -6.92
N THR A 465 7.95 26.98 -7.15
CA THR A 465 6.50 26.77 -7.26
C THR A 465 5.99 27.03 -8.68
N SER A 466 4.75 26.67 -8.96
CA SER A 466 4.05 27.07 -10.19
C SER A 466 3.96 28.58 -10.35
N GLU A 467 3.92 29.34 -9.24
CA GLU A 467 3.93 30.81 -9.26
C GLU A 467 5.31 31.39 -9.59
N ASP A 468 6.41 30.81 -9.07
CA ASP A 468 7.78 31.19 -9.49
C ASP A 468 7.94 31.00 -11.01
N VAL A 469 7.48 29.86 -11.54
CA VAL A 469 7.54 29.57 -12.98
C VAL A 469 6.68 30.56 -13.76
N ALA A 470 5.44 30.82 -13.33
CA ALA A 470 4.54 31.77 -13.98
C ALA A 470 5.12 33.20 -14.02
N ALA A 471 5.79 33.64 -12.96
CA ALA A 471 6.43 34.96 -12.89
C ALA A 471 7.72 35.07 -13.74
N SER A 472 8.36 33.94 -14.06
CA SER A 472 9.66 33.91 -14.75
C SER A 472 9.61 34.12 -16.27
N GLN A 473 8.45 33.92 -16.90
CA GLN A 473 8.36 33.84 -18.35
C GLN A 473 8.26 35.23 -19.01
N PRO A 474 9.06 35.52 -20.05
CA PRO A 474 9.03 36.81 -20.73
C PRO A 474 7.76 36.97 -21.58
N GLY A 475 6.87 37.87 -21.14
CA GLY A 475 5.53 38.02 -21.69
C GLY A 475 4.53 37.06 -21.03
N LYS A 476 3.24 37.41 -21.06
CA LYS A 476 2.18 36.70 -20.29
C LYS A 476 1.89 35.25 -20.74
N THR A 477 2.66 34.67 -21.67
CA THR A 477 2.29 33.49 -22.46
C THR A 477 1.98 32.26 -21.61
N ALA A 478 2.92 31.77 -20.80
CA ALA A 478 2.75 30.52 -20.04
C ALA A 478 1.69 30.64 -18.92
N ALA A 479 1.74 31.75 -18.19
CA ALA A 479 0.84 32.02 -17.06
C ALA A 479 -0.60 32.27 -17.54
N ALA A 480 -0.79 32.99 -18.65
CA ALA A 480 -2.09 33.16 -19.27
C ALA A 480 -2.59 31.85 -19.90
N ALA A 481 -1.74 31.09 -20.60
CA ALA A 481 -2.14 29.80 -21.17
C ALA A 481 -2.69 28.84 -20.11
N LEU A 482 -2.06 28.73 -18.93
CA LEU A 482 -2.64 27.95 -17.82
C LEU A 482 -3.91 28.58 -17.24
N ALA A 483 -3.98 29.91 -17.11
CA ALA A 483 -5.17 30.59 -16.60
C ALA A 483 -6.39 30.51 -17.55
N GLU A 484 -6.15 30.45 -18.86
CA GLU A 484 -7.14 30.30 -19.95
C GLU A 484 -7.55 28.84 -20.20
N ARG A 485 -6.79 27.87 -19.69
CA ARG A 485 -7.07 26.42 -19.79
C ARG A 485 -7.57 25.81 -18.47
N GLY A 486 -7.83 26.63 -17.46
CA GLY A 486 -8.51 26.18 -16.24
C GLY A 486 -7.67 25.41 -15.22
N ARG A 487 -8.36 24.87 -14.20
CA ARG A 487 -7.73 24.29 -13.01
C ARG A 487 -7.22 22.88 -13.28
N GLU A 488 -8.03 22.03 -13.90
CA GLU A 488 -7.70 20.61 -14.07
C GLU A 488 -6.64 20.40 -15.17
N PHE A 489 -6.52 21.31 -16.14
CA PHE A 489 -5.41 21.34 -17.09
C PHE A 489 -4.10 21.80 -16.43
N SER A 490 -4.17 22.78 -15.52
CA SER A 490 -3.02 23.15 -14.69
C SER A 490 -2.54 21.97 -13.82
N ALA A 491 -3.48 21.23 -13.23
CA ALA A 491 -3.19 20.00 -12.48
C ALA A 491 -2.60 18.89 -13.37
N LEU A 492 -3.04 18.76 -14.63
CA LEU A 492 -2.44 17.86 -15.62
C LEU A 492 -0.96 18.19 -15.85
N VAL A 493 -0.63 19.47 -16.05
CA VAL A 493 0.76 19.90 -16.23
C VAL A 493 1.61 19.61 -14.99
N GLU A 494 1.12 19.91 -13.77
CA GLU A 494 1.85 19.57 -12.54
C GLU A 494 2.01 18.06 -12.35
N TYR A 495 0.99 17.25 -12.67
CA TYR A 495 1.08 15.79 -12.60
C TYR A 495 2.24 15.26 -13.45
N PHE A 496 2.35 15.71 -14.69
CA PHE A 496 3.40 15.26 -15.60
C PHE A 496 4.77 15.90 -15.34
N LEU A 497 4.86 17.00 -14.60
CA LEU A 497 6.11 17.44 -13.97
C LEU A 497 6.54 16.46 -12.86
N GLY A 498 5.60 16.04 -12.02
CA GLY A 498 5.82 15.00 -11.01
C GLY A 498 6.26 13.67 -11.61
N MET A 499 5.61 13.23 -12.70
CA MET A 499 6.00 12.01 -13.42
C MET A 499 7.44 12.06 -13.94
N ARG A 500 7.97 13.23 -14.30
CA ARG A 500 9.35 13.43 -14.83
C ARG A 500 10.43 13.68 -13.77
N SER A 501 10.04 13.86 -12.50
CA SER A 501 10.96 14.20 -11.40
C SER A 501 11.99 13.10 -11.10
N GLU A 502 13.05 13.44 -10.37
CA GLU A 502 14.03 12.48 -9.88
C GLU A 502 13.42 11.64 -8.73
N ARG A 503 13.03 12.30 -7.64
CA ARG A 503 12.21 11.70 -6.56
C ARG A 503 10.86 12.41 -6.47
N PHE A 504 9.77 11.63 -6.44
CA PHE A 504 8.39 12.10 -6.25
C PHE A 504 7.89 11.74 -4.86
N ILE A 505 7.32 12.69 -4.11
CA ILE A 505 6.63 12.41 -2.85
C ILE A 505 5.30 13.19 -2.77
N GLY A 506 4.33 12.66 -2.04
CA GLY A 506 3.07 13.37 -1.81
C GLY A 506 2.22 12.77 -0.70
N ASN A 507 0.92 13.06 -0.73
CA ASN A 507 -0.05 12.60 0.26
C ASN A 507 -0.77 11.31 -0.20
N SER A 508 -0.74 10.24 0.59
CA SER A 508 -1.31 8.93 0.22
C SER A 508 -2.84 8.88 0.13
N VAL A 509 -3.55 9.79 0.81
CA VAL A 509 -5.02 9.91 0.75
C VAL A 509 -5.45 10.69 -0.49
N SER A 510 -4.59 11.58 -1.01
CA SER A 510 -4.83 12.29 -2.26
C SER A 510 -4.66 11.36 -3.46
N THR A 511 -5.75 11.10 -4.20
CA THR A 511 -5.73 10.24 -5.41
C THR A 511 -4.73 10.70 -6.47
N PHE A 512 -4.42 12.00 -6.52
CA PHE A 512 -3.36 12.57 -7.37
C PHE A 512 -1.97 12.04 -6.99
N ALA A 513 -1.59 12.14 -5.72
CA ALA A 513 -0.27 11.68 -5.27
C ALA A 513 -0.20 10.15 -5.18
N ALA A 514 -1.28 9.50 -4.76
CA ALA A 514 -1.38 8.04 -4.75
C ALA A 514 -1.21 7.46 -6.17
N LEU A 515 -1.94 7.96 -7.18
CA LEU A 515 -1.81 7.45 -8.54
C LEU A 515 -0.44 7.77 -9.14
N GLY A 516 0.06 9.00 -9.00
CA GLY A 516 1.37 9.40 -9.55
C GLY A 516 2.53 8.60 -8.95
N MET A 517 2.49 8.30 -7.65
CA MET A 517 3.44 7.40 -6.99
C MET A 517 3.37 5.98 -7.55
N LEU A 518 2.17 5.44 -7.78
CA LEU A 518 1.99 4.06 -8.24
C LEU A 518 2.33 3.90 -9.74
N GLU A 519 1.98 4.87 -10.59
CA GLU A 519 2.46 4.95 -11.98
C GLU A 519 3.99 5.00 -12.04
N ARG A 520 4.64 5.81 -11.18
CA ARG A 520 6.11 5.88 -11.11
C ARG A 520 6.74 4.57 -10.65
N ARG A 521 6.25 3.97 -9.55
CA ARG A 521 6.76 2.68 -9.04
C ARG A 521 6.60 1.55 -10.07
N HIS A 522 5.51 1.52 -10.81
CA HIS A 522 5.31 0.57 -11.92
C HIS A 522 6.33 0.79 -13.05
N ALA A 523 6.68 2.04 -13.36
CA ALA A 523 7.73 2.40 -14.31
C ALA A 523 9.18 2.25 -13.77
N GLY A 524 9.37 1.68 -12.58
CA GLY A 524 10.70 1.55 -11.94
C GLY A 524 11.28 2.85 -11.40
N LEU A 525 10.47 3.90 -11.26
CA LEU A 525 10.88 5.24 -10.81
C LEU A 525 10.54 5.48 -9.34
N TRP A 526 11.41 6.22 -8.65
CA TRP A 526 11.29 6.49 -7.21
C TRP A 526 10.01 7.29 -6.89
N GLY A 527 9.17 6.76 -6.00
CA GLY A 527 7.93 7.40 -5.54
C GLY A 527 7.55 7.02 -4.12
N ALA A 528 7.18 8.00 -3.28
CA ALA A 528 6.84 7.82 -1.86
C ALA A 528 5.66 8.69 -1.39
N TYR A 529 5.33 8.59 -0.10
CA TYR A 529 4.33 9.43 0.56
C TYR A 529 4.76 9.87 1.96
N TYR A 530 4.55 11.15 2.30
CA TYR A 530 5.11 11.77 3.52
C TYR A 530 4.23 11.62 4.77
N ASN A 531 2.94 11.36 4.59
CA ASN A 531 1.88 11.48 5.60
C ASN A 531 1.63 10.20 6.43
N GLY A 532 2.30 9.10 6.12
CA GLY A 532 2.15 7.83 6.83
C GLY A 532 0.80 7.12 6.57
N GLY A 533 0.52 6.09 7.38
CA GLY A 533 -0.66 5.23 7.23
C GLY A 533 -0.70 4.44 5.91
N ASN A 534 -1.91 4.02 5.50
CA ASN A 534 -2.12 3.26 4.27
C ASN A 534 -2.21 4.15 3.01
N ILE A 535 -2.51 3.53 1.87
CA ILE A 535 -2.80 4.21 0.59
C ILE A 535 -4.23 3.81 0.18
N PRO A 536 -5.27 4.61 0.47
CA PRO A 536 -6.67 4.21 0.27
C PRO A 536 -7.05 3.84 -1.18
N LEU A 537 -6.31 4.32 -2.17
CA LEU A 537 -6.49 3.92 -3.57
C LEU A 537 -6.19 2.41 -3.78
N VAL A 538 -5.30 1.82 -2.98
CA VAL A 538 -4.97 0.39 -3.03
C VAL A 538 -6.11 -0.46 -2.46
N THR A 539 -6.82 0.02 -1.43
CA THR A 539 -7.99 -0.68 -0.86
C THR A 539 -9.11 -0.89 -1.91
N VAL A 540 -9.18 -0.05 -2.96
CA VAL A 540 -10.17 -0.13 -4.05
C VAL A 540 -9.60 -0.60 -5.40
N MET A 541 -8.28 -0.59 -5.58
CA MET A 541 -7.57 -1.11 -6.77
C MET A 541 -6.26 -1.81 -6.34
N PRO A 542 -6.32 -3.01 -5.72
CA PRO A 542 -5.18 -3.59 -4.98
C PRO A 542 -3.96 -3.88 -5.84
N PHE A 543 -4.16 -4.36 -7.07
CA PHE A 543 -3.11 -4.66 -8.04
C PHE A 543 -2.24 -3.44 -8.44
N LEU A 544 -2.69 -2.19 -8.17
CA LEU A 544 -1.86 -1.01 -8.40
C LEU A 544 -0.64 -0.94 -7.47
N HIS A 545 -0.64 -1.66 -6.34
CA HIS A 545 0.49 -1.68 -5.40
C HIS A 545 0.83 -3.09 -4.95
N LYS A 546 1.98 -3.59 -5.44
CA LYS A 546 2.65 -4.73 -4.83
C LYS A 546 3.38 -4.29 -3.56
N LEU A 547 3.10 -4.94 -2.43
CA LEU A 547 3.75 -4.68 -1.15
C LEU A 547 5.23 -5.09 -1.25
N PRO A 548 6.20 -4.22 -0.90
CA PRO A 548 7.61 -4.61 -0.84
C PRO A 548 7.80 -5.69 0.24
N TRP A 549 8.23 -6.87 -0.21
CA TRP A 549 8.67 -7.98 0.63
C TRP A 549 10.20 -8.04 0.58
N VAL A 550 10.84 -8.05 1.75
CA VAL A 550 12.30 -8.07 1.90
C VAL A 550 12.71 -9.32 2.66
N PHE A 551 13.80 -9.95 2.23
CA PHE A 551 14.48 -11.02 2.97
C PHE A 551 16.00 -10.88 2.82
N THR A 552 16.76 -11.51 3.72
CA THR A 552 18.23 -11.58 3.65
C THR A 552 18.68 -12.95 3.15
N TYR A 553 19.69 -13.01 2.28
CA TYR A 553 20.26 -14.29 1.83
C TYR A 553 21.75 -14.19 1.45
N ASN A 554 22.42 -15.33 1.32
CA ASN A 554 23.84 -15.40 1.00
C ASN A 554 24.19 -16.58 0.07
N SER A 555 25.33 -16.49 -0.61
CA SER A 555 25.75 -17.49 -1.63
C SER A 555 26.22 -18.84 -1.08
N TRP A 556 26.41 -18.98 0.24
CA TRP A 556 26.98 -20.19 0.86
C TRP A 556 25.96 -21.07 1.59
N SER A 557 24.75 -20.58 1.85
CA SER A 557 23.72 -21.29 2.66
C SER A 557 22.93 -22.34 1.86
N LYS A 558 23.59 -23.11 0.99
CA LYS A 558 22.98 -24.00 -0.02
C LYS A 558 21.90 -24.96 0.53
N ASN A 559 22.08 -25.43 1.76
CA ASN A 559 21.11 -26.29 2.48
C ASN A 559 19.75 -25.63 2.77
N TYR A 560 19.59 -24.33 2.51
CA TYR A 560 18.35 -23.57 2.69
C TYR A 560 17.71 -23.13 1.36
N GLU A 561 18.38 -23.35 0.22
CA GLU A 561 17.92 -22.88 -1.09
C GLU A 561 16.51 -23.38 -1.44
N TYR A 562 16.20 -24.64 -1.13
CA TYR A 562 14.89 -25.22 -1.42
C TYR A 562 13.74 -24.49 -0.70
N MET A 563 13.98 -23.95 0.49
CA MET A 563 12.98 -23.15 1.20
C MET A 563 12.85 -21.75 0.57
N LEU A 564 13.96 -21.11 0.23
CA LEU A 564 13.99 -19.84 -0.49
C LEU A 564 13.26 -19.92 -1.84
N LYS A 565 13.49 -21.00 -2.61
CA LYS A 565 12.79 -21.28 -3.87
C LYS A 565 11.29 -21.34 -3.66
N ALA A 566 10.81 -21.99 -2.59
CA ALA A 566 9.40 -22.05 -2.24
C ALA A 566 8.84 -20.68 -1.81
N ALA A 567 9.58 -19.89 -1.01
CA ALA A 567 9.21 -18.54 -0.63
C ALA A 567 9.00 -17.64 -1.86
N VAL A 568 10.00 -17.60 -2.77
CA VAL A 568 9.95 -16.78 -3.99
C VAL A 568 8.88 -17.27 -4.97
N ARG A 569 8.81 -18.57 -5.26
CA ARG A 569 7.80 -19.13 -6.18
C ARG A 569 6.37 -18.93 -5.64
N SER A 570 6.14 -19.06 -4.34
CA SER A 570 4.83 -18.78 -3.73
C SER A 570 4.49 -17.29 -3.73
N ALA A 571 5.42 -16.39 -3.39
CA ALA A 571 5.21 -14.95 -3.46
C ALA A 571 4.80 -14.49 -4.89
N ARG A 572 5.49 -15.00 -5.92
CA ARG A 572 5.15 -14.74 -7.33
C ARG A 572 3.77 -15.29 -7.71
N TYR A 573 3.41 -16.47 -7.22
CA TYR A 573 2.09 -17.08 -7.46
C TYR A 573 0.95 -16.24 -6.84
N GLN A 574 1.16 -15.64 -5.66
CA GLN A 574 0.17 -14.75 -5.04
C GLN A 574 0.11 -13.35 -5.69
N GLY A 575 1.13 -12.95 -6.46
CA GLY A 575 1.15 -11.76 -7.32
C GLY A 575 1.21 -10.39 -6.63
N SER A 576 0.90 -10.30 -5.33
CA SER A 576 0.73 -9.05 -4.58
C SER A 576 2.01 -8.52 -3.91
N LEU A 577 3.13 -9.25 -3.99
CA LEU A 577 4.41 -8.86 -3.38
C LEU A 577 5.41 -8.43 -4.46
N LYS A 578 6.28 -7.47 -4.13
CA LYS A 578 7.52 -7.22 -4.88
C LYS A 578 8.71 -7.72 -4.05
N PRO A 579 9.43 -8.77 -4.48
CA PRO A 579 10.53 -9.35 -3.73
C PRO A 579 11.84 -8.56 -3.87
N TYR A 580 12.46 -8.28 -2.73
CA TYR A 580 13.78 -7.68 -2.57
C TYR A 580 14.66 -8.61 -1.73
N CYS A 581 15.89 -8.85 -2.15
CA CYS A 581 16.86 -9.61 -1.36
C CYS A 581 18.04 -8.74 -0.98
N ILE A 582 18.27 -8.57 0.32
CA ILE A 582 19.55 -8.09 0.85
C ILE A 582 20.52 -9.27 0.73
N PHE A 583 21.48 -9.18 -0.19
CA PHE A 583 22.33 -10.29 -0.60
C PHE A 583 23.79 -10.08 -0.19
N THR A 584 24.49 -11.16 0.13
CA THR A 584 25.93 -11.13 0.43
C THR A 584 26.64 -12.38 -0.10
N GLY A 585 27.83 -12.18 -0.67
CA GLY A 585 28.66 -13.26 -1.22
C GLY A 585 28.79 -13.16 -2.73
N ASP A 586 28.96 -14.30 -3.38
CA ASP A 586 29.31 -14.39 -4.79
C ASP A 586 28.11 -14.13 -5.71
N GLU A 587 28.21 -13.05 -6.51
CA GLU A 587 27.24 -12.68 -7.54
C GLU A 587 27.30 -13.60 -8.79
N GLN A 588 28.30 -14.46 -8.90
CA GLN A 588 28.40 -15.50 -9.95
C GLN A 588 27.74 -16.83 -9.52
N SER A 589 27.24 -16.93 -8.29
CA SER A 589 26.64 -18.16 -7.76
C SER A 589 25.29 -18.51 -8.41
N ASP A 590 25.01 -19.81 -8.53
CA ASP A 590 23.79 -20.35 -9.13
C ASP A 590 22.51 -19.71 -8.54
N ILE A 591 22.50 -19.48 -7.23
CA ILE A 591 21.35 -18.91 -6.51
C ILE A 591 21.16 -17.42 -6.79
N TYR A 592 22.23 -16.64 -7.01
CA TYR A 592 22.13 -15.25 -7.45
C TYR A 592 21.47 -15.20 -8.84
N ALA A 593 21.99 -15.98 -9.79
CA ALA A 593 21.41 -16.08 -11.14
C ALA A 593 19.95 -16.56 -11.12
N TRP A 594 19.63 -17.55 -10.28
CA TRP A 594 18.26 -18.06 -10.10
C TRP A 594 17.31 -16.97 -9.59
N LEU A 595 17.71 -16.18 -8.59
CA LEU A 595 16.90 -15.11 -8.00
C LEU A 595 16.61 -14.00 -9.02
N VAL A 596 17.60 -13.58 -9.82
CA VAL A 596 17.40 -12.59 -10.90
C VAL A 596 16.38 -13.10 -11.93
N VAL A 597 16.49 -14.37 -12.35
CA VAL A 597 15.52 -15.02 -13.26
C VAL A 597 14.12 -15.14 -12.65
N HIS A 598 14.01 -15.07 -11.32
CA HIS A 598 12.74 -15.12 -10.59
C HIS A 598 12.23 -13.74 -10.15
N ASP A 599 12.63 -12.65 -10.83
CA ASP A 599 12.09 -11.29 -10.63
C ASP A 599 12.34 -10.74 -9.21
N VAL A 600 13.44 -11.18 -8.57
CA VAL A 600 13.90 -10.69 -7.27
C VAL A 600 14.93 -9.58 -7.47
N GLU A 601 14.66 -8.41 -6.88
CA GLU A 601 15.60 -7.29 -6.92
C GLU A 601 16.70 -7.49 -5.88
N LEU A 602 17.89 -7.89 -6.34
CA LEU A 602 19.05 -8.16 -5.51
C LEU A 602 19.76 -6.88 -5.11
N ILE A 603 20.09 -6.77 -3.82
CA ILE A 603 20.73 -5.61 -3.19
C ILE A 603 22.03 -6.10 -2.56
N SER A 604 23.15 -5.86 -3.23
CA SER A 604 24.48 -6.10 -2.67
C SER A 604 24.69 -5.12 -1.51
N HIS A 605 24.83 -5.64 -0.28
CA HIS A 605 24.91 -4.84 0.94
C HIS A 605 26.03 -5.31 1.85
N THR A 606 26.68 -4.37 2.54
CA THR A 606 27.74 -4.64 3.52
C THR A 606 27.49 -3.79 4.77
N PRO A 607 27.02 -4.39 5.88
CA PRO A 607 26.64 -3.63 7.06
C PRO A 607 27.82 -2.93 7.74
N ALA A 608 27.69 -1.62 7.99
CA ALA A 608 28.78 -0.81 8.54
C ALA A 608 29.18 -1.18 9.98
N TRP A 609 28.30 -1.86 10.72
CA TRP A 609 28.55 -2.33 12.10
C TRP A 609 29.29 -3.68 12.17
N THR A 610 29.56 -4.35 11.04
CA THR A 610 30.03 -5.75 11.01
C THR A 610 31.22 -6.02 11.92
N GLU A 611 32.29 -5.22 11.84
CA GLU A 611 33.50 -5.41 12.65
C GLU A 611 33.24 -5.26 14.15
N GLN A 612 32.43 -4.27 14.55
CA GLN A 612 32.10 -3.98 15.94
C GLN A 612 31.18 -5.05 16.53
N LEU A 613 30.20 -5.53 15.75
CA LEU A 613 29.32 -6.63 16.12
C LEU A 613 30.12 -7.91 16.39
N LEU A 614 31.06 -8.25 15.50
CA LEU A 614 31.89 -9.44 15.63
C LEU A 614 32.90 -9.35 16.79
N ALA A 615 33.49 -8.17 17.01
CA ALA A 615 34.36 -7.93 18.17
C ALA A 615 33.62 -8.12 19.51
N LEU A 616 32.39 -7.61 19.61
CA LEU A 616 31.54 -7.76 20.79
C LEU A 616 31.09 -9.21 21.00
N ALA A 617 30.73 -9.90 19.92
CA ALA A 617 30.31 -11.30 19.95
C ALA A 617 31.44 -12.26 20.31
N LYS A 618 32.66 -12.08 19.77
CA LYS A 618 33.79 -13.01 19.96
C LYS A 618 34.14 -13.24 21.43
N ALA A 619 34.01 -12.21 22.28
CA ALA A 619 34.28 -12.31 23.72
C ALA A 619 33.29 -13.23 24.47
N LYS A 620 32.16 -13.60 23.85
CA LYS A 620 31.05 -14.33 24.49
C LYS A 620 30.37 -15.42 23.65
N ALA A 621 30.78 -15.65 22.40
CA ALA A 621 30.18 -16.66 21.53
C ALA A 621 30.18 -18.08 22.16
N LYS A 622 31.24 -18.44 22.90
CA LYS A 622 31.37 -19.71 23.65
C LYS A 622 30.31 -19.87 24.75
N ASP A 623 29.95 -18.78 25.45
CA ASP A 623 28.87 -18.79 26.45
C ASP A 623 27.50 -18.79 25.75
N ASN A 624 27.33 -17.91 24.75
CA ASN A 624 26.03 -17.56 24.17
C ASN A 624 25.49 -18.58 23.15
N VAL A 625 26.31 -19.47 22.59
CA VAL A 625 25.84 -20.54 21.67
C VAL A 625 24.82 -21.48 22.33
N HIS A 626 24.89 -21.65 23.65
CA HIS A 626 23.92 -22.43 24.42
C HIS A 626 22.53 -21.76 24.49
N HIS A 627 22.43 -20.47 24.19
CA HIS A 627 21.15 -19.77 24.03
C HIS A 627 20.69 -19.76 22.57
N SER A 628 21.60 -19.72 21.59
CA SER A 628 21.25 -19.79 20.17
C SER A 628 22.35 -20.27 19.23
N HIS A 629 21.95 -21.08 18.25
CA HIS A 629 22.78 -21.58 17.15
C HIS A 629 23.37 -20.47 16.27
N LEU A 630 22.85 -19.24 16.34
CA LEU A 630 23.34 -18.08 15.59
C LEU A 630 24.78 -17.68 15.98
N PHE A 631 25.24 -18.02 17.18
CA PHE A 631 26.62 -17.77 17.62
C PHE A 631 27.63 -18.82 17.12
N LYS A 632 27.21 -19.82 16.33
CA LYS A 632 28.12 -20.87 15.83
C LYS A 632 29.25 -20.35 14.94
N THR A 633 28.99 -19.34 14.11
CA THR A 633 30.00 -18.71 13.24
C THR A 633 29.78 -17.20 13.13
N PRO A 634 30.83 -16.42 12.80
CA PRO A 634 30.70 -15.00 12.44
C PRO A 634 29.64 -14.75 11.37
N ASP A 635 29.64 -15.53 10.29
CA ASP A 635 28.76 -15.32 9.13
C ASP A 635 27.28 -15.54 9.45
N MET A 636 26.95 -16.53 10.29
CA MET A 636 25.57 -16.75 10.74
C MET A 636 25.06 -15.56 11.55
N LEU A 637 25.90 -15.01 12.42
CA LEU A 637 25.53 -13.86 13.24
C LEU A 637 25.33 -12.61 12.36
N VAL A 638 26.28 -12.29 11.48
CA VAL A 638 26.20 -11.14 10.57
C VAL A 638 24.99 -11.24 9.65
N ALA A 639 24.77 -12.39 8.99
CA ALA A 639 23.63 -12.61 8.11
C ALA A 639 22.28 -12.42 8.83
N THR A 640 22.19 -12.81 10.11
CA THR A 640 20.97 -12.61 10.91
C THR A 640 20.71 -11.13 11.19
N PHE A 641 21.76 -10.40 11.59
CA PHE A 641 21.67 -8.97 11.89
C PHE A 641 21.44 -8.07 10.67
N GLN A 642 21.64 -8.53 9.43
CA GLN A 642 21.38 -7.71 8.22
C GLN A 642 19.97 -7.09 8.18
N ARG A 643 18.97 -7.70 8.82
CA ARG A 643 17.61 -7.15 8.91
C ARG A 643 17.51 -5.84 9.71
N VAL A 644 18.52 -5.45 10.49
CA VAL A 644 18.51 -4.15 11.20
C VAL A 644 18.74 -2.97 10.24
N ASP A 645 19.29 -3.23 9.05
CA ASP A 645 19.64 -2.20 8.05
C ASP A 645 18.51 -1.88 7.06
N LEU A 646 17.35 -2.55 7.16
CA LEU A 646 16.11 -2.20 6.44
C LEU A 646 15.82 -0.68 6.32
N PRO A 647 15.97 0.16 7.36
CA PRO A 647 15.85 1.61 7.24
C PRO A 647 16.90 2.29 6.34
N VAL A 648 18.14 1.79 6.25
CA VAL A 648 19.25 2.49 5.57
C VAL A 648 19.60 1.94 4.18
N VAL A 649 18.95 0.85 3.75
CA VAL A 649 19.07 0.32 2.39
C VAL A 649 18.42 1.29 1.38
N PRO A 650 19.17 1.95 0.47
CA PRO A 650 18.67 3.14 -0.26
C PRO A 650 17.49 2.90 -1.21
N ILE A 651 17.35 1.69 -1.78
CA ILE A 651 16.20 1.37 -2.63
C ILE A 651 14.89 1.29 -1.83
N LEU A 652 14.97 1.03 -0.53
CA LEU A 652 13.84 1.01 0.40
C LEU A 652 13.49 2.41 0.93
N ASP A 653 14.26 3.46 0.60
CA ASP A 653 13.94 4.86 0.93
C ASP A 653 12.48 5.20 0.60
N GLN A 654 12.03 4.77 -0.57
CA GLN A 654 10.72 5.09 -1.14
C GLN A 654 9.52 4.49 -0.39
N TYR A 655 9.74 3.56 0.53
CA TYR A 655 8.69 2.81 1.21
C TYR A 655 8.50 3.25 2.66
N THR A 656 7.25 3.56 3.01
CA THR A 656 6.82 3.79 4.39
C THR A 656 6.74 2.48 5.17
N TYR A 657 6.21 1.42 4.54
CA TYR A 657 6.07 0.09 5.12
C TYR A 657 6.71 -0.97 4.24
N VAL A 658 7.36 -1.95 4.86
CA VAL A 658 7.85 -3.19 4.23
C VAL A 658 7.48 -4.41 5.07
N LEU A 659 7.26 -5.54 4.40
CA LEU A 659 7.18 -6.85 5.04
C LEU A 659 8.57 -7.49 4.98
N TYR A 660 9.22 -7.67 6.12
CA TYR A 660 10.40 -8.54 6.21
C TYR A 660 9.98 -9.97 6.55
N THR A 661 10.60 -10.97 5.91
CA THR A 661 10.57 -12.37 6.39
C THR A 661 11.96 -12.99 6.32
N ASP A 662 12.17 -14.02 7.14
CA ASP A 662 13.21 -15.03 6.88
C ASP A 662 12.90 -15.80 5.57
N ALA A 663 13.92 -16.47 5.02
CA ALA A 663 13.85 -17.16 3.73
C ALA A 663 13.14 -18.53 3.78
N ASP A 664 12.65 -18.95 4.95
CA ASP A 664 12.01 -20.25 5.21
C ASP A 664 10.50 -20.16 5.46
N VAL A 665 9.86 -19.31 4.66
CA VAL A 665 8.41 -19.10 4.62
C VAL A 665 7.78 -19.63 3.33
N TYR A 666 6.45 -19.75 3.28
CA TYR A 666 5.73 -19.68 2.00
C TYR A 666 4.39 -18.96 2.13
N PHE A 667 3.96 -18.35 1.03
CA PHE A 667 2.80 -17.47 0.97
C PHE A 667 1.56 -18.24 0.49
N ARG A 668 0.56 -18.38 1.37
CA ARG A 668 -0.71 -19.07 1.12
C ARG A 668 -1.76 -18.19 0.47
N ARG A 669 -1.63 -16.86 0.60
CA ARG A 669 -2.62 -15.86 0.21
C ARG A 669 -1.94 -14.60 -0.36
N PRO A 670 -2.63 -13.80 -1.19
CA PRO A 670 -2.23 -12.42 -1.46
C PRO A 670 -2.18 -11.62 -0.15
N LEU A 671 -1.29 -10.63 -0.12
CA LEU A 671 -0.97 -9.77 1.01
C LEU A 671 -0.93 -8.31 0.58
N HIS A 672 -1.73 -7.49 1.25
CA HIS A 672 -1.79 -6.04 1.11
C HIS A 672 -1.61 -5.38 2.49
N LEU A 673 -1.29 -4.09 2.50
CA LEU A 673 -1.01 -3.37 3.75
C LEU A 673 -2.21 -3.35 4.72
N ASP A 674 -3.45 -3.36 4.20
CA ASP A 674 -4.67 -3.35 5.02
C ASP A 674 -4.97 -4.71 5.67
N ASP A 675 -4.48 -5.84 5.11
CA ASP A 675 -4.72 -7.20 5.65
C ASP A 675 -4.16 -7.36 7.07
N PHE A 676 -3.05 -6.68 7.36
CA PHE A 676 -2.42 -6.63 8.69
C PHE A 676 -3.31 -5.98 9.76
N GLY A 677 -4.36 -5.26 9.35
CA GLY A 677 -5.32 -4.57 10.20
C GLY A 677 -4.87 -3.17 10.64
N LEU A 678 -5.84 -2.34 11.05
CA LEU A 678 -5.60 -0.95 11.43
C LEU A 678 -5.76 -0.72 12.96
N PRO A 679 -4.95 0.16 13.59
CA PRO A 679 -3.87 0.94 12.98
C PRO A 679 -2.66 0.06 12.59
N LEU A 680 -1.88 0.55 11.63
CA LEU A 680 -0.58 -0.02 11.26
C LEU A 680 0.44 0.21 12.41
N PRO A 681 1.56 -0.54 12.47
CA PRO A 681 2.57 -0.33 13.50
C PRO A 681 3.25 1.03 13.39
N HIS A 682 3.49 1.63 14.56
CA HIS A 682 4.26 2.87 14.68
C HIS A 682 5.73 2.66 14.26
N SER A 683 6.36 1.56 14.70
CA SER A 683 7.76 1.24 14.41
C SER A 683 7.92 -0.14 13.77
N VAL A 684 7.66 -1.20 14.54
CA VAL A 684 7.69 -2.60 14.06
C VAL A 684 6.53 -3.40 14.66
N SER A 685 6.12 -4.47 13.98
CA SER A 685 5.18 -5.47 14.49
C SER A 685 5.71 -6.87 14.25
N MET A 686 5.74 -7.69 15.31
CA MET A 686 6.20 -9.08 15.32
C MET A 686 5.15 -9.96 16.03
N SER A 687 5.11 -11.26 15.72
CA SER A 687 4.19 -12.22 16.35
C SER A 687 4.93 -13.12 17.34
N TYR A 688 4.23 -13.95 18.11
CA TYR A 688 4.85 -14.73 19.17
C TYR A 688 5.83 -15.81 18.66
N GLU A 689 6.77 -16.19 19.53
CA GLU A 689 7.78 -17.24 19.29
C GLU A 689 7.15 -18.65 19.27
N PHE A 690 7.09 -19.32 20.44
CA PHE A 690 6.50 -20.66 20.60
C PHE A 690 5.08 -20.65 21.17
N VAL A 691 4.81 -19.76 22.12
CA VAL A 691 3.50 -19.60 22.79
C VAL A 691 3.13 -18.12 22.84
N ASN A 692 1.83 -17.81 22.92
CA ASN A 692 1.29 -16.46 22.80
C ASN A 692 1.63 -15.54 24.00
N MET A 693 2.89 -15.12 24.07
CA MET A 693 3.48 -14.19 25.03
C MET A 693 4.67 -13.45 24.38
N PHE A 694 5.19 -12.45 25.09
CA PHE A 694 6.42 -11.73 24.73
C PHE A 694 7.63 -12.38 25.45
N PRO A 695 8.85 -12.41 24.88
CA PRO A 695 9.27 -11.80 23.61
C PRO A 695 8.69 -12.44 22.33
N TYR A 696 8.83 -11.73 21.22
CA TYR A 696 8.25 -12.04 19.91
C TYR A 696 9.30 -12.42 18.87
N ASN A 697 8.87 -13.13 17.84
CA ASN A 697 9.68 -13.69 16.77
C ASN A 697 10.05 -12.65 15.69
N ALA A 698 11.34 -12.46 15.44
CA ALA A 698 11.87 -11.54 14.43
C ALA A 698 11.92 -12.12 13.01
N GLY A 699 11.50 -13.37 12.81
CA GLY A 699 11.48 -14.01 11.50
C GLY A 699 10.37 -13.50 10.56
N ILE A 700 9.37 -12.78 11.07
CA ILE A 700 8.40 -12.02 10.25
C ILE A 700 8.12 -10.68 10.94
N ILE A 701 8.39 -9.58 10.23
CA ILE A 701 8.25 -8.21 10.74
C ILE A 701 7.48 -7.35 9.73
N LEU A 702 6.41 -6.69 10.17
CA LEU A 702 5.89 -5.51 9.45
C LEU A 702 6.59 -4.26 9.99
N ALA A 703 7.42 -3.63 9.16
CA ALA A 703 8.32 -2.54 9.55
C ALA A 703 7.88 -1.20 8.96
N ASN A 704 7.92 -0.14 9.77
CA ASN A 704 7.69 1.26 9.38
C ASN A 704 9.05 1.97 9.23
N LEU A 705 9.54 2.09 7.99
CA LEU A 705 10.92 2.48 7.74
C LEU A 705 11.25 3.93 8.12
N PRO A 706 10.38 4.96 7.89
CA PRO A 706 10.62 6.30 8.42
C PRO A 706 10.84 6.34 9.93
N THR A 707 10.05 5.60 10.72
CA THR A 707 10.24 5.53 12.18
C THR A 707 11.48 4.72 12.56
N MET A 708 11.84 3.68 11.81
CA MET A 708 13.12 3.00 12.02
C MET A 708 14.32 3.92 11.70
N ARG A 709 14.25 4.76 10.65
CA ARG A 709 15.27 5.77 10.31
C ARG A 709 15.43 6.82 11.42
N GLU A 710 14.31 7.35 11.95
CA GLU A 710 14.32 8.29 13.09
C GLU A 710 15.05 7.73 14.33
N ASN A 711 15.11 6.41 14.49
CA ASN A 711 15.64 5.74 15.67
C ASN A 711 16.93 4.96 15.41
N TYR A 712 17.46 4.94 14.18
CA TYR A 712 18.50 4.00 13.74
C TYR A 712 19.81 4.15 14.55
N ASP A 713 20.32 5.36 14.71
CA ASP A 713 21.56 5.62 15.47
C ASP A 713 21.41 5.21 16.95
N ALA A 714 20.23 5.45 17.54
CA ALA A 714 19.92 5.07 18.92
C ALA A 714 19.77 3.55 19.07
N PHE A 715 19.23 2.88 18.05
CA PHE A 715 19.12 1.42 17.97
C PHE A 715 20.52 0.78 17.88
N LEU A 716 21.37 1.23 16.94
CA LEU A 716 22.75 0.76 16.82
C LEU A 716 23.55 1.02 18.10
N THR A 717 23.37 2.18 18.73
CA THR A 717 24.02 2.48 20.02
C THR A 717 23.62 1.46 21.10
N MET A 718 22.33 1.12 21.23
CA MET A 718 21.87 0.10 22.20
C MET A 718 22.26 -1.34 21.81
N MET A 719 22.45 -1.60 20.52
CA MET A 719 22.89 -2.89 19.99
C MET A 719 24.37 -3.16 20.32
N LEU A 720 25.21 -2.14 20.21
CA LEU A 720 26.66 -2.24 20.42
C LEU A 720 27.07 -1.98 21.88
N ASP A 721 26.27 -1.24 22.66
CA ASP A 721 26.38 -1.15 24.13
C ASP A 721 25.73 -2.38 24.83
N ASN A 722 26.29 -3.57 24.56
CA ASN A 722 25.85 -4.83 25.17
C ASN A 722 27.02 -5.71 25.63
N ASN A 723 27.45 -5.51 26.88
CA ASN A 723 28.51 -6.28 27.54
C ASN A 723 28.20 -7.79 27.70
N ASP A 724 26.96 -8.21 27.43
CA ASP A 724 26.51 -9.61 27.47
C ASP A 724 26.73 -10.34 26.12
N GLY A 725 27.40 -9.72 25.14
CA GLY A 725 27.83 -10.39 23.91
C GLY A 725 26.70 -10.64 22.90
N LEU A 726 25.80 -9.67 22.74
CA LEU A 726 24.55 -9.72 21.96
C LEU A 726 23.51 -10.70 22.52
N TYR A 727 23.58 -11.00 23.82
CA TYR A 727 22.49 -11.64 24.55
C TYR A 727 21.71 -10.60 25.35
N TYR A 728 20.38 -10.63 25.26
CA TYR A 728 19.51 -9.64 25.89
C TYR A 728 18.59 -10.32 26.91
N ILE A 729 19.03 -10.33 28.17
CA ILE A 729 18.36 -11.03 29.29
C ILE A 729 16.87 -10.64 29.37
N ASN A 730 15.97 -11.63 29.32
CA ASN A 730 14.49 -11.52 29.24
C ASN A 730 13.89 -11.09 27.87
N TYR A 731 14.72 -10.84 26.84
CA TYR A 731 14.29 -10.45 25.49
C TYR A 731 14.75 -11.44 24.41
N GLY A 732 15.87 -12.13 24.64
CA GLY A 732 16.39 -13.20 23.79
C GLY A 732 17.77 -12.92 23.19
N PRO A 733 18.25 -13.82 22.33
CA PRO A 733 19.55 -13.69 21.65
C PRO A 733 19.49 -12.74 20.45
N ALA A 734 20.65 -12.21 20.08
CA ALA A 734 20.93 -11.57 18.79
C ALA A 734 19.97 -10.42 18.41
N ASP A 735 19.70 -10.29 17.11
CA ASP A 735 18.81 -9.30 16.48
C ASP A 735 17.40 -9.30 17.12
N GLN A 736 16.84 -10.49 17.35
CA GLN A 736 15.53 -10.66 17.96
C GLN A 736 15.52 -10.09 19.38
N GLY A 737 16.58 -10.31 20.15
CA GLY A 737 16.75 -9.74 21.49
C GLY A 737 16.78 -8.22 21.49
N ILE A 738 17.58 -7.58 20.62
CA ILE A 738 17.64 -6.12 20.54
C ILE A 738 16.35 -5.50 19.99
N ILE A 739 15.71 -6.10 18.98
CA ILE A 739 14.43 -5.60 18.43
C ILE A 739 13.33 -5.67 19.51
N ASN A 740 13.23 -6.78 20.27
CA ASN A 740 12.30 -6.89 21.39
C ASN A 740 12.60 -5.89 22.51
N LYS A 741 13.88 -5.65 22.84
CA LYS A 741 14.31 -4.73 23.90
C LYS A 741 14.06 -3.26 23.53
N PHE A 742 14.45 -2.85 22.32
CA PHE A 742 14.35 -1.46 21.87
C PHE A 742 12.89 -1.05 21.58
N TYR A 743 12.15 -1.89 20.85
CA TYR A 743 10.77 -1.59 20.45
C TYR A 743 9.71 -2.19 21.39
N GLU A 744 10.08 -2.63 22.60
CA GLU A 744 9.21 -3.31 23.59
C GLU A 744 7.82 -2.67 23.73
N LYS A 745 7.81 -1.34 23.88
CA LYS A 745 6.60 -0.53 24.08
C LYS A 745 5.63 -0.62 22.89
N ASP A 746 6.13 -0.59 21.68
CA ASP A 746 5.31 -0.53 20.47
C ASP A 746 4.87 -1.94 20.06
N LEU A 747 5.79 -2.92 20.15
CA LEU A 747 5.50 -4.35 19.98
C LEU A 747 4.36 -4.81 20.92
N LYS A 748 4.42 -4.47 22.22
CA LYS A 748 3.38 -4.84 23.20
C LYS A 748 2.06 -4.07 23.03
N GLN A 749 2.02 -3.01 22.23
CA GLN A 749 0.78 -2.35 21.80
C GLN A 749 0.23 -2.95 20.51
N ARG A 750 1.10 -3.38 19.59
CA ARG A 750 0.74 -3.87 18.26
C ARG A 750 1.53 -5.12 17.89
N MET A 751 1.16 -6.25 18.51
CA MET A 751 1.58 -7.57 18.05
C MET A 751 1.01 -7.85 16.65
N LEU A 752 1.78 -8.58 15.84
CA LEU A 752 1.36 -9.08 14.53
C LEU A 752 0.44 -10.29 14.74
N ASP A 753 -0.65 -10.37 13.97
CA ASP A 753 -1.60 -11.47 14.13
C ASP A 753 -0.95 -12.83 13.76
N PRO A 754 -1.18 -13.91 14.52
CA PRO A 754 -0.60 -15.22 14.24
C PRO A 754 -0.86 -15.79 12.84
N VAL A 755 -1.90 -15.34 12.11
CA VAL A 755 -2.11 -15.73 10.70
C VAL A 755 -0.97 -15.28 9.76
N PHE A 756 -0.13 -14.34 10.19
CA PHE A 756 1.06 -13.89 9.47
C PHE A 756 2.37 -14.54 9.97
N ASN A 757 2.32 -15.41 10.98
CA ASN A 757 3.50 -16.16 11.48
C ASN A 757 3.05 -17.50 12.08
N THR A 758 2.25 -18.23 11.30
CA THR A 758 1.78 -19.58 11.66
C THR A 758 2.89 -20.58 11.39
N LYS A 759 3.04 -21.55 12.28
CA LYS A 759 4.15 -22.51 12.29
C LYS A 759 3.58 -23.93 12.15
N PRO A 760 4.29 -24.89 11.52
CA PRO A 760 3.74 -26.23 11.22
C PRO A 760 3.38 -27.07 12.46
N TYR A 761 3.74 -26.60 13.66
CA TYR A 761 3.39 -27.19 14.96
C TYR A 761 2.23 -26.51 15.70
N ASN A 762 1.65 -25.44 15.13
CA ASN A 762 0.36 -24.92 15.56
C ASN A 762 -0.78 -25.84 15.07
N PRO A 763 -2.01 -25.72 15.64
CA PRO A 763 -3.22 -26.21 14.98
C PRO A 763 -3.36 -25.65 13.56
N PHE A 764 -3.97 -26.41 12.64
CA PHE A 764 -4.14 -25.98 11.26
C PHE A 764 -5.10 -24.79 11.16
N GLU A 765 -4.61 -23.67 10.65
CA GLU A 765 -5.37 -22.43 10.46
C GLU A 765 -5.61 -22.17 8.96
N GLN A 766 -6.89 -22.11 8.57
CA GLN A 766 -7.32 -21.84 7.19
C GLN A 766 -7.05 -20.40 6.77
N LEU A 767 -7.05 -19.45 7.71
CA LEU A 767 -6.86 -18.01 7.50
C LEU A 767 -5.39 -17.58 7.37
N THR A 768 -4.44 -18.47 7.65
CA THR A 768 -2.98 -18.22 7.50
C THR A 768 -2.66 -17.61 6.14
N PHE A 769 -1.96 -16.47 6.16
CA PHE A 769 -1.35 -15.83 4.98
C PHE A 769 0.08 -16.34 4.74
N ILE A 770 0.87 -16.47 5.82
CA ILE A 770 2.28 -16.89 5.76
C ILE A 770 2.48 -18.06 6.72
N LEU A 771 2.97 -19.19 6.20
CA LEU A 771 3.57 -20.22 7.04
C LEU A 771 5.08 -19.99 7.14
N HIS A 772 5.63 -20.18 8.33
CA HIS A 772 7.04 -20.03 8.65
C HIS A 772 7.57 -21.36 9.23
N PHE A 773 8.61 -21.94 8.65
CA PHE A 773 9.32 -23.13 9.17
C PHE A 773 10.25 -22.77 10.34
N HIS A 774 9.71 -22.02 11.29
CA HIS A 774 10.36 -21.63 12.53
C HIS A 774 10.79 -22.86 13.35
N GLY A 775 12.01 -22.86 13.87
CA GLY A 775 12.58 -24.07 14.49
C GLY A 775 12.84 -25.16 13.43
N PRO A 776 12.18 -26.33 13.48
CA PRO A 776 12.38 -27.42 12.52
C PRO A 776 12.16 -26.99 11.07
N LYS A 777 13.18 -27.20 10.23
CA LYS A 777 13.08 -27.09 8.78
C LYS A 777 12.44 -28.36 8.19
N PRO A 778 11.96 -28.35 6.95
CA PRO A 778 11.38 -29.53 6.30
C PRO A 778 12.31 -30.76 6.37
N LEU A 779 13.62 -30.58 6.19
CA LEU A 779 14.59 -31.67 6.34
C LEU A 779 14.61 -32.28 7.76
N ASP A 780 14.49 -31.47 8.82
CA ASP A 780 14.44 -31.96 10.21
C ASP A 780 13.13 -32.71 10.49
N LEU A 781 12.03 -32.23 9.92
CA LEU A 781 10.72 -32.87 9.98
C LEU A 781 10.73 -34.22 9.23
N LEU A 782 11.45 -34.31 8.11
CA LEU A 782 11.67 -35.57 7.37
C LEU A 782 12.58 -36.53 8.15
N ASN A 783 13.64 -36.02 8.79
CA ASN A 783 14.51 -36.79 9.66
C ASN A 783 13.74 -37.35 10.86
N PHE A 784 12.80 -36.59 11.43
CA PHE A 784 11.89 -37.07 12.47
C PHE A 784 10.93 -38.17 11.96
N VAL A 785 10.33 -37.98 10.78
CA VAL A 785 9.40 -38.97 10.21
C VAL A 785 10.09 -40.24 9.69
N THR A 786 11.39 -40.20 9.42
CA THR A 786 12.17 -41.41 9.07
C THR A 786 12.82 -42.08 10.29
N THR A 787 13.42 -41.31 11.21
CA THR A 787 14.27 -41.84 12.30
C THR A 787 13.69 -41.76 13.70
N GLY A 788 12.61 -40.98 13.91
CA GLY A 788 12.04 -40.69 15.22
C GLY A 788 12.84 -39.70 16.07
N LYS A 789 13.93 -39.11 15.53
CA LYS A 789 14.76 -38.12 16.22
C LYS A 789 14.39 -36.68 15.82
N CYS A 790 14.42 -35.77 16.78
CA CYS A 790 14.20 -34.34 16.58
C CYS A 790 15.15 -33.55 17.48
N ASP A 791 16.01 -32.72 16.91
CA ASP A 791 16.93 -31.89 17.69
C ASP A 791 16.23 -30.68 18.33
N PHE A 792 15.02 -30.35 17.84
CA PHE A 792 14.14 -29.30 18.36
C PHE A 792 13.15 -29.82 19.43
N SER A 793 13.61 -30.69 20.33
CA SER A 793 12.79 -31.25 21.42
C SER A 793 11.44 -31.83 20.93
N ASN A 794 10.30 -31.42 21.50
CA ASN A 794 8.98 -31.90 21.08
C ASN A 794 8.37 -31.12 19.90
N VAL A 795 9.10 -30.20 19.26
CA VAL A 795 8.51 -29.34 18.21
C VAL A 795 8.22 -30.14 16.93
N CYS A 796 9.06 -31.12 16.55
CA CYS A 796 8.74 -32.01 15.44
C CYS A 796 7.55 -32.94 15.75
N GLU A 797 7.42 -33.42 16.99
CA GLU A 797 6.24 -34.17 17.45
C GLU A 797 4.96 -33.33 17.36
N ASN A 798 5.00 -32.08 17.83
CA ASN A 798 3.87 -31.16 17.73
C ASN A 798 3.53 -30.81 16.26
N ALA A 799 4.50 -30.76 15.35
CA ALA A 799 4.25 -30.60 13.91
C ALA A 799 3.49 -31.80 13.34
N PHE A 800 4.02 -33.00 13.59
CA PHE A 800 3.44 -34.28 13.19
C PHE A 800 2.02 -34.49 13.74
N LEU A 801 1.76 -34.12 14.99
CA LEU A 801 0.47 -34.31 15.66
C LEU A 801 -0.59 -33.27 15.29
N ASN A 802 -0.22 -32.11 14.73
CA ASN A 802 -1.15 -31.00 14.47
C ASN A 802 -1.42 -30.73 12.98
N SER A 803 -0.50 -30.07 12.26
CA SER A 803 -0.83 -29.42 10.97
C SER A 803 0.21 -29.57 9.86
N LEU A 804 1.30 -30.31 10.09
CA LEU A 804 2.38 -30.51 9.12
C LEU A 804 1.88 -30.92 7.72
N CYS A 805 1.09 -31.99 7.63
CA CYS A 805 0.77 -32.59 6.33
C CYS A 805 -0.15 -31.76 5.41
N PRO A 806 -1.21 -31.09 5.89
CA PRO A 806 -1.92 -30.08 5.10
C PRO A 806 -1.01 -29.00 4.51
N TYR A 807 -0.05 -28.50 5.28
CA TYR A 807 0.87 -27.46 4.83
C TYR A 807 1.95 -27.99 3.87
N ILE A 808 2.51 -29.17 4.10
CA ILE A 808 3.48 -29.81 3.19
C ILE A 808 2.90 -29.99 1.78
N ARG A 809 1.63 -30.41 1.65
CA ARG A 809 0.94 -30.58 0.35
C ARG A 809 0.62 -29.26 -0.37
N GLU A 810 0.73 -28.13 0.31
CA GLU A 810 0.69 -26.81 -0.33
C GLU A 810 2.09 -26.36 -0.72
N TRP A 811 3.04 -26.51 0.20
CA TRP A 811 4.44 -26.12 0.04
C TRP A 811 5.15 -26.87 -1.10
N ALA A 812 4.97 -28.20 -1.20
CA ALA A 812 5.59 -29.05 -2.21
C ALA A 812 5.24 -28.63 -3.65
N LYS A 813 4.09 -28.00 -3.88
CA LYS A 813 3.70 -27.46 -5.20
C LYS A 813 4.62 -26.35 -5.69
N PHE A 814 5.32 -25.66 -4.79
CA PHE A 814 6.29 -24.64 -5.12
C PHE A 814 7.72 -25.21 -5.28
N VAL A 815 7.96 -26.45 -4.85
CA VAL A 815 9.25 -27.15 -4.98
C VAL A 815 9.09 -28.64 -5.34
N PRO A 816 8.38 -28.98 -6.44
CA PRO A 816 8.18 -30.38 -6.86
C PRO A 816 9.47 -31.04 -7.38
N ASP A 817 10.49 -30.23 -7.63
CA ASP A 817 11.85 -30.57 -8.05
C ASP A 817 12.78 -30.95 -6.88
N GLU A 818 12.38 -30.69 -5.62
CA GLU A 818 13.24 -30.86 -4.44
C GLU A 818 12.92 -32.17 -3.69
N VAL A 819 13.92 -33.05 -3.54
CA VAL A 819 13.75 -34.42 -3.00
C VAL A 819 13.10 -34.44 -1.61
N VAL A 820 13.44 -33.47 -0.76
CA VAL A 820 12.86 -33.32 0.59
C VAL A 820 11.35 -33.04 0.55
N ALA A 821 10.85 -32.33 -0.47
CA ALA A 821 9.43 -32.04 -0.61
C ALA A 821 8.64 -33.28 -1.06
N VAL A 822 9.15 -34.01 -2.05
CA VAL A 822 8.55 -35.28 -2.52
C VAL A 822 8.50 -36.30 -1.38
N GLN A 823 9.60 -36.50 -0.65
CA GLN A 823 9.67 -37.47 0.44
C GLN A 823 8.77 -37.09 1.64
N LEU A 824 8.58 -35.79 1.90
CA LEU A 824 7.61 -35.33 2.90
C LEU A 824 6.15 -35.49 2.44
N GLU A 825 5.85 -35.24 1.17
CA GLU A 825 4.50 -35.44 0.61
C GLU A 825 4.12 -36.93 0.62
N ASP A 826 5.02 -37.81 0.16
CA ASP A 826 4.88 -39.27 0.26
C ASP A 826 4.66 -39.72 1.71
N ALA A 827 5.53 -39.28 2.64
CA ALA A 827 5.38 -39.60 4.06
C ALA A 827 4.04 -39.12 4.61
N CYS A 828 3.60 -37.92 4.21
CA CYS A 828 2.29 -37.41 4.57
C CYS A 828 1.12 -38.15 3.90
N ALA A 829 1.29 -38.76 2.73
CA ALA A 829 0.27 -39.65 2.15
C ALA A 829 0.14 -40.95 2.95
N TRP A 830 1.25 -41.51 3.46
CA TRP A 830 1.22 -42.63 4.40
C TRP A 830 0.56 -42.27 5.74
N LEU A 831 0.77 -41.05 6.23
CA LEU A 831 0.22 -40.59 7.52
C LEU A 831 -1.28 -40.26 7.50
N ASP A 832 -1.87 -40.00 6.33
CA ASP A 832 -3.34 -39.91 6.19
C ASP A 832 -4.03 -41.27 6.40
N VAL A 833 -3.31 -42.40 6.29
CA VAL A 833 -3.86 -43.74 6.55
C VAL A 833 -3.93 -43.96 8.07
N PRO A 834 -5.12 -44.04 8.71
CA PRO A 834 -5.22 -43.96 10.17
C PRO A 834 -4.48 -45.09 10.90
N ASN A 835 -4.49 -46.30 10.32
CA ASN A 835 -3.76 -47.45 10.87
C ASN A 835 -2.25 -47.25 10.84
N VAL A 836 -1.70 -46.57 9.83
CA VAL A 836 -0.28 -46.26 9.72
C VAL A 836 0.09 -45.16 10.71
N ALA A 837 -0.74 -44.12 10.83
CA ALA A 837 -0.56 -43.07 11.83
C ALA A 837 -0.55 -43.63 13.27
N GLU A 838 -1.45 -44.53 13.63
CA GLU A 838 -1.47 -45.19 14.95
C GLU A 838 -0.26 -46.11 15.17
N LEU A 839 0.15 -46.88 14.15
CA LEU A 839 1.39 -47.67 14.21
C LEU A 839 2.62 -46.77 14.40
N PHE A 840 2.65 -45.61 13.75
CA PHE A 840 3.75 -44.64 13.84
C PHE A 840 3.83 -43.98 15.23
N LYS A 841 2.70 -43.48 15.76
CA LYS A 841 2.61 -42.98 17.14
C LYS A 841 3.08 -44.04 18.15
N LYS A 842 2.61 -45.28 17.99
CA LYS A 842 2.98 -46.40 18.86
C LYS A 842 4.46 -46.76 18.77
N LYS A 843 5.05 -46.76 17.57
CA LYS A 843 6.47 -47.08 17.32
C LYS A 843 7.40 -46.11 18.07
N TRP A 844 7.07 -44.82 18.08
CA TRP A 844 7.92 -43.77 18.66
C TRP A 844 7.47 -43.28 20.03
N GLY A 845 6.47 -43.93 20.65
CA GLY A 845 6.00 -43.60 21.99
C GLY A 845 5.22 -42.27 22.09
N LEU A 846 4.70 -41.74 20.98
CA LEU A 846 3.97 -40.47 20.91
C LEU A 846 2.61 -40.59 21.61
N SER A 847 2.61 -40.52 22.95
CA SER A 847 1.39 -40.59 23.75
C SER A 847 0.58 -39.33 23.56
N GLY A 848 -0.51 -39.42 22.79
CA GLY A 848 -1.30 -38.28 22.32
C GLY A 848 -1.93 -37.41 23.42
N ARG A 849 -1.12 -36.53 24.03
CA ARG A 849 -1.61 -35.33 24.71
C ARG A 849 -2.09 -34.34 23.66
N GLN A 850 -3.32 -34.53 23.18
CA GLN A 850 -4.07 -33.39 22.67
C GLN A 850 -4.06 -32.30 23.74
N LEU A 851 -3.48 -31.15 23.42
CA LEU A 851 -3.87 -29.89 24.06
C LEU A 851 -5.37 -29.76 23.79
N ALA A 852 -6.17 -29.93 24.84
CA ALA A 852 -7.57 -30.34 24.68
C ALA A 852 -8.41 -29.24 24.03
N ALA A 853 -8.62 -29.34 22.72
CA ALA A 853 -9.74 -28.71 22.05
C ALA A 853 -11.04 -29.18 22.73
N THR A 854 -11.77 -28.24 23.33
CA THR A 854 -13.04 -28.53 23.98
C THR A 854 -14.04 -29.05 22.96
N LYS A 855 -14.61 -30.23 23.22
CA LYS A 855 -15.58 -30.90 22.33
C LYS A 855 -16.90 -30.13 22.23
N GLU A 856 -16.96 -29.15 21.35
CA GLU A 856 -18.23 -28.50 20.94
C GLU A 856 -18.29 -28.11 19.46
N GLU A 857 -17.20 -28.23 18.69
CA GLU A 857 -17.15 -27.87 17.26
C GLU A 857 -16.98 -29.10 16.32
N GLN A 858 -18.02 -29.92 16.21
CA GLN A 858 -18.17 -30.90 15.12
C GLN A 858 -19.50 -30.75 14.33
N SER A 859 -20.16 -29.59 14.43
CA SER A 859 -21.32 -29.22 13.61
C SER A 859 -21.17 -27.80 13.04
N GLY A 860 -20.11 -27.58 12.27
CA GLY A 860 -19.74 -26.27 11.73
C GLY A 860 -19.27 -26.32 10.27
N GLN A 861 -20.19 -26.46 9.31
CA GLN A 861 -19.92 -26.02 7.94
C GLN A 861 -19.94 -24.49 7.90
N VAL A 862 -18.78 -23.86 8.06
CA VAL A 862 -18.67 -22.41 8.24
C VAL A 862 -18.86 -21.67 6.92
N ASN A 863 -20.09 -21.23 6.68
CA ASN A 863 -20.40 -20.27 5.62
C ASN A 863 -19.86 -18.88 6.00
N ALA A 864 -19.06 -18.24 5.14
CA ALA A 864 -18.32 -17.01 5.46
C ALA A 864 -19.21 -15.86 5.98
N ALA A 865 -20.46 -15.77 5.48
CA ALA A 865 -21.44 -14.78 5.95
C ALA A 865 -21.78 -14.91 7.45
N ALA A 866 -21.66 -16.12 8.03
CA ALA A 866 -21.93 -16.37 9.45
C ALA A 866 -20.84 -15.80 10.37
N ILE A 867 -19.57 -15.76 9.92
CA ILE A 867 -18.48 -15.13 10.68
C ILE A 867 -18.74 -13.63 10.80
N GLN A 868 -19.07 -12.97 9.67
CA GLN A 868 -19.35 -11.54 9.65
C GLN A 868 -20.59 -11.19 10.48
N ALA A 869 -21.64 -12.02 10.43
CA ALA A 869 -22.80 -11.91 11.32
C ALA A 869 -22.44 -12.11 12.80
N GLY A 870 -21.52 -13.04 13.11
CA GLY A 870 -21.03 -13.30 14.47
C GLY A 870 -20.24 -12.13 15.06
N VAL A 871 -19.37 -11.49 14.27
CA VAL A 871 -18.64 -10.27 14.66
C VAL A 871 -19.63 -9.12 14.92
N MET A 872 -20.60 -8.92 14.01
CA MET A 872 -21.66 -7.91 14.19
C MET A 872 -22.53 -8.20 15.42
N ALA A 873 -22.82 -9.46 15.72
CA ALA A 873 -23.55 -9.85 16.92
C ALA A 873 -22.73 -9.60 18.21
N GLN A 874 -21.42 -9.86 18.23
CA GLN A 874 -20.54 -9.49 19.35
C GLN A 874 -20.45 -7.97 19.55
N GLN A 875 -20.33 -7.20 18.46
CA GLN A 875 -20.33 -5.74 18.53
C GLN A 875 -21.68 -5.21 19.05
N LYS A 876 -22.81 -5.74 18.55
CA LYS A 876 -24.16 -5.43 19.03
C LYS A 876 -24.33 -5.77 20.51
N ALA A 877 -23.90 -6.95 20.97
CA ALA A 877 -23.98 -7.32 22.39
C ALA A 877 -23.12 -6.42 23.29
N ARG A 878 -21.92 -5.99 22.83
CA ARG A 878 -21.09 -5.00 23.54
C ARG A 878 -21.78 -3.62 23.59
N LEU A 879 -22.42 -3.20 22.50
CA LEU A 879 -23.16 -1.95 22.42
C LEU A 879 -24.42 -1.96 23.31
N GLU A 880 -25.19 -3.05 23.30
CA GLU A 880 -26.36 -3.25 24.17
C GLU A 880 -25.97 -3.29 25.65
N HIS A 881 -24.86 -3.95 26.00
CA HIS A 881 -24.32 -3.92 27.36
C HIS A 881 -23.88 -2.50 27.79
N ALA A 882 -23.26 -1.73 26.89
CA ALA A 882 -22.89 -0.34 27.15
C ALA A 882 -24.13 0.59 27.28
N LEU A 883 -25.16 0.37 26.45
CA LEU A 883 -26.44 1.09 26.51
C LEU A 883 -27.20 0.78 27.80
N GLU A 884 -27.24 -0.48 28.23
CA GLU A 884 -27.88 -0.87 29.49
C GLU A 884 -27.09 -0.40 30.72
N LEU A 885 -25.76 -0.33 30.64
CA LEU A 885 -24.94 0.32 31.67
C LEU A 885 -25.24 1.83 31.75
N ARG A 886 -25.33 2.52 30.61
CA ARG A 886 -25.79 3.93 30.51
C ARG A 886 -27.22 4.08 31.05
N ARG A 887 -28.14 3.15 30.78
CA ARG A 887 -29.54 3.16 31.26
C ARG A 887 -29.63 2.98 32.78
N LYS A 888 -28.82 2.09 33.35
CA LYS A 888 -28.65 1.92 34.80
C LYS A 888 -28.06 3.17 35.46
N LEU A 889 -27.05 3.81 34.86
CA LEU A 889 -26.46 5.07 35.34
C LEU A 889 -27.47 6.22 35.31
N ARG A 890 -28.22 6.41 34.22
CA ARG A 890 -29.29 7.43 34.14
C ARG A 890 -30.37 7.23 35.21
N LYS A 891 -30.75 5.98 35.54
CA LYS A 891 -31.66 5.68 36.66
C LYS A 891 -31.09 6.07 38.04
N LEU A 892 -29.77 6.02 38.24
CA LEU A 892 -29.13 6.46 39.49
C LEU A 892 -29.05 7.98 39.61
N VAL A 893 -28.86 8.71 38.50
CA VAL A 893 -28.93 10.18 38.45
C VAL A 893 -30.36 10.67 38.69
N ALA A 894 -31.35 10.10 37.99
CA ALA A 894 -32.77 10.40 38.21
C ALA A 894 -33.26 10.06 39.63
N GLY A 895 -32.60 9.13 40.32
CA GLY A 895 -32.81 8.80 41.73
C GLY A 895 -31.98 9.63 42.72
N GLY A 896 -31.34 10.72 42.29
CA GLY A 896 -30.60 11.66 43.15
C GLY A 896 -29.28 11.13 43.74
N LYS A 897 -28.70 10.04 43.19
CA LYS A 897 -27.54 9.34 43.77
C LYS A 897 -26.20 9.60 43.08
N LEU A 898 -26.18 10.46 42.06
CA LEU A 898 -24.98 11.02 41.41
C LEU A 898 -25.26 12.46 40.93
N SER A 899 -24.26 13.34 40.93
CA SER A 899 -24.40 14.70 40.38
C SER A 899 -24.37 14.69 38.84
N PRO A 900 -25.03 15.67 38.16
CA PRO A 900 -25.07 15.74 36.70
C PRO A 900 -23.69 15.81 36.04
N GLU A 901 -22.74 16.50 36.67
CA GLU A 901 -21.36 16.72 36.19
C GLU A 901 -20.62 15.39 35.90
N VAL A 902 -20.96 14.32 36.63
CA VAL A 902 -20.37 12.99 36.45
C VAL A 902 -20.82 12.35 35.13
N VAL A 903 -21.97 12.75 34.57
CA VAL A 903 -22.43 12.30 33.24
C VAL A 903 -21.69 13.05 32.15
N GLU A 904 -21.54 14.38 32.28
CA GLU A 904 -20.83 15.20 31.28
C GLU A 904 -19.35 14.80 31.14
N ALA A 905 -18.72 14.36 32.23
CA ALA A 905 -17.37 13.81 32.23
C ALA A 905 -17.25 12.38 31.62
N LEU A 906 -18.37 11.71 31.32
CA LEU A 906 -18.43 10.37 30.72
C LEU A 906 -18.83 10.37 29.23
N ASP A 907 -19.42 11.46 28.74
CA ASP A 907 -19.79 11.59 27.32
C ASP A 907 -18.69 12.32 26.48
N LYS A 908 -17.55 12.67 27.08
CA LYS A 908 -16.35 13.18 26.38
C LYS A 908 -15.29 12.06 26.21
N PRO A 909 -14.89 11.67 24.98
CA PRO A 909 -13.90 10.63 24.76
C PRO A 909 -12.48 11.13 25.09
N GLY A 910 -11.63 10.21 25.58
CA GLY A 910 -10.23 10.49 25.91
C GLY A 910 -9.71 9.74 27.14
N PRO A 911 -8.39 9.62 27.34
CA PRO A 911 -7.78 8.77 28.37
C PRO A 911 -8.16 9.15 29.81
N GLY A 912 -8.49 10.42 30.08
CA GLY A 912 -8.95 10.87 31.40
C GLY A 912 -10.26 10.22 31.89
N SER A 913 -11.17 9.86 30.98
CA SER A 913 -12.45 9.21 31.32
C SER A 913 -12.25 7.86 32.04
N LYS A 914 -11.24 7.09 31.61
CA LYS A 914 -10.85 5.79 32.19
C LYS A 914 -10.37 5.95 33.64
N ALA A 915 -9.64 7.02 33.94
CA ALA A 915 -9.19 7.36 35.29
C ALA A 915 -10.35 7.81 36.19
N ALA A 916 -11.26 8.67 35.68
CA ALA A 916 -12.46 9.10 36.40
C ALA A 916 -13.38 7.91 36.75
N ALA A 917 -13.67 7.03 35.79
CA ALA A 917 -14.45 5.82 36.00
C ALA A 917 -13.82 4.89 37.07
N MET A 918 -12.50 4.68 37.03
CA MET A 918 -11.82 3.88 38.06
C MET A 918 -11.80 4.56 39.44
N ALA A 919 -11.74 5.90 39.52
CA ALA A 919 -11.86 6.63 40.78
C ALA A 919 -13.27 6.46 41.40
N ILE A 920 -14.33 6.48 40.58
CA ILE A 920 -15.71 6.23 41.01
C ILE A 920 -15.87 4.79 41.52
N VAL A 921 -15.38 3.78 40.78
CA VAL A 921 -15.38 2.37 41.22
C VAL A 921 -14.59 2.19 42.52
N ARG A 922 -13.50 2.94 42.71
CA ARG A 922 -12.69 2.93 43.94
C ARG A 922 -13.43 3.55 45.14
N LYS A 923 -14.18 4.65 44.94
CA LYS A 923 -15.09 5.21 45.97
C LYS A 923 -16.21 4.24 46.33
N LEU A 924 -16.90 3.65 45.35
CA LEU A 924 -17.99 2.69 45.58
C LEU A 924 -17.54 1.43 46.34
N ARG A 925 -16.28 1.00 46.17
CA ARG A 925 -15.69 -0.12 46.93
C ARG A 925 -15.25 0.23 48.35
N ALA A 926 -15.17 1.50 48.73
CA ALA A 926 -14.80 1.91 50.09
C ALA A 926 -15.97 1.77 51.10
N GLY A 927 -17.22 1.87 50.63
CA GLY A 927 -18.43 1.88 51.47
C GLY A 927 -18.89 0.54 52.06
N LYS A 928 -18.10 -0.55 51.96
CA LYS A 928 -18.43 -1.87 52.54
C LYS A 928 -17.24 -2.44 53.32
N GLY A 929 -17.10 -2.00 54.57
CA GLY A 929 -16.10 -2.53 55.51
C GLY A 929 -16.54 -3.83 56.19
N LYS A 930 -15.77 -4.91 56.00
CA LYS A 930 -15.56 -6.02 56.96
C LYS A 930 -14.42 -6.92 56.45
N SER A 931 -13.60 -7.43 57.39
CA SER A 931 -12.41 -8.29 57.17
C SER A 931 -11.33 -7.75 56.22
N ARG A 932 -10.16 -7.36 56.78
CA ARG A 932 -9.06 -6.73 56.01
C ARG A 932 -7.67 -7.39 56.18
N GLY A 933 -7.54 -8.45 56.99
CA GLY A 933 -6.29 -9.21 57.17
C GLY A 933 -5.93 -10.07 55.96
N GLY A 934 -6.38 -11.34 55.95
CA GLY A 934 -5.98 -12.35 54.96
C GLY A 934 -6.23 -12.01 53.47
N ARG A 935 -7.02 -10.98 53.15
CA ARG A 935 -7.27 -10.52 51.76
C ARG A 935 -6.22 -9.55 51.23
N ALA A 936 -5.40 -8.95 52.11
CA ALA A 936 -4.18 -8.25 51.71
C ALA A 936 -3.07 -9.28 51.46
N GLN A 937 -2.86 -10.18 52.41
CA GLN A 937 -1.86 -11.24 52.33
C GLN A 937 -2.05 -12.15 51.11
N LYS A 938 -3.26 -12.73 50.87
CA LYS A 938 -3.56 -13.50 49.65
C LYS A 938 -3.46 -12.70 48.34
N ARG A 939 -3.34 -11.36 48.39
CA ARG A 939 -3.05 -10.52 47.23
C ARG A 939 -1.56 -10.31 47.02
N THR A 940 -0.77 -10.17 48.08
CA THR A 940 0.69 -10.16 48.01
C THR A 940 1.19 -11.54 47.58
N GLU A 941 0.70 -12.62 48.20
CA GLU A 941 1.00 -14.01 47.84
C GLU A 941 0.63 -14.30 46.38
N LYS A 942 -0.58 -13.96 45.91
CA LYS A 942 -0.90 -14.12 44.48
C LYS A 942 -0.09 -13.23 43.54
N LYS A 943 0.43 -12.08 44.00
CA LYS A 943 1.32 -11.25 43.18
C LYS A 943 2.73 -11.84 43.13
N GLN A 944 3.24 -12.34 44.25
CA GLN A 944 4.53 -13.05 44.33
C GLN A 944 4.49 -14.38 43.58
N GLN A 945 3.43 -15.19 43.72
CA GLN A 945 3.22 -16.38 42.90
C GLN A 945 3.17 -16.02 41.42
N LYS A 946 2.39 -15.01 41.00
CA LYS A 946 2.36 -14.66 39.57
C LYS A 946 3.68 -14.08 39.05
N GLN A 947 4.44 -13.39 39.90
CA GLN A 947 5.80 -12.95 39.58
C GLN A 947 6.78 -14.14 39.53
N GLN A 948 6.64 -15.15 40.39
CA GLN A 948 7.45 -16.39 40.38
C GLN A 948 7.07 -17.34 39.23
N GLU A 949 5.80 -17.38 38.82
CA GLU A 949 5.36 -18.03 37.58
C GLU A 949 5.96 -17.31 36.37
N GLN A 950 5.90 -15.97 36.32
CA GLN A 950 6.58 -15.23 35.25
C GLN A 950 8.11 -15.44 35.28
N GLN A 951 8.75 -15.45 36.45
CA GLN A 951 10.18 -15.69 36.60
C GLN A 951 10.54 -17.10 36.09
N LYS A 952 9.84 -18.14 36.55
CA LYS A 952 10.04 -19.53 36.09
C LYS A 952 9.72 -19.74 34.62
N HIS A 953 8.82 -18.96 34.04
CA HIS A 953 8.53 -19.04 32.62
C HIS A 953 9.52 -18.25 31.74
N LEU A 954 10.16 -17.22 32.28
CA LEU A 954 11.36 -16.59 31.69
C LEU A 954 12.55 -17.56 31.78
N GLU A 955 12.77 -18.22 32.92
CA GLU A 955 13.75 -19.32 33.06
C GLU A 955 13.46 -20.49 32.10
N SER A 956 12.20 -20.69 31.69
CA SER A 956 11.82 -21.68 30.66
C SER A 956 12.02 -21.23 29.21
N PHE A 957 12.30 -19.94 28.97
CA PHE A 957 12.67 -19.42 27.66
C PHE A 957 14.13 -19.80 27.36
N ASP A 958 15.02 -19.54 28.32
CA ASP A 958 16.47 -19.77 28.23
C ASP A 958 16.87 -21.25 28.16
N THR A 959 15.91 -22.17 28.33
CA THR A 959 16.12 -23.64 28.31
C THR A 959 15.44 -24.36 27.13
N ALA A 960 14.78 -23.62 26.23
CA ALA A 960 14.11 -24.20 25.06
C ALA A 960 15.06 -24.53 23.88
N SER A 961 16.29 -24.00 23.90
CA SER A 961 17.25 -24.02 22.78
C SER A 961 18.57 -24.69 23.15
N VAL A 962 18.53 -25.94 23.64
CA VAL A 962 19.75 -26.74 23.90
C VAL A 962 20.41 -27.15 22.58
N VAL A 963 21.21 -26.23 22.02
CA VAL A 963 21.96 -26.43 20.79
C VAL A 963 23.14 -27.38 21.05
N THR A 964 23.29 -28.40 20.21
CA THR A 964 24.50 -29.24 20.21
C THR A 964 25.69 -28.42 19.70
N VAL A 965 26.67 -28.21 20.58
CA VAL A 965 27.91 -27.45 20.33
C VAL A 965 29.05 -28.42 20.03
N ASN A 966 29.75 -28.20 18.93
CA ASN A 966 31.10 -28.74 18.73
C ASN A 966 32.09 -27.62 19.06
N GLU A 967 32.73 -27.69 20.22
CA GLU A 967 33.64 -26.65 20.71
C GLU A 967 34.82 -26.42 19.76
N LYS A 968 35.28 -27.47 19.05
CA LYS A 968 36.36 -27.34 18.08
C LYS A 968 35.92 -26.55 16.86
N GLU A 969 34.80 -26.90 16.25
CA GLU A 969 34.26 -26.17 15.08
C GLU A 969 34.03 -24.69 15.41
N MET A 970 33.59 -24.37 16.63
CA MET A 970 33.46 -22.99 17.09
C MET A 970 34.80 -22.28 17.24
N ALA A 971 35.81 -22.93 17.84
CA ALA A 971 37.14 -22.35 18.02
C ALA A 971 37.86 -22.13 16.68
N ASP A 972 37.67 -23.05 15.72
CA ASP A 972 38.15 -22.90 14.34
C ASP A 972 37.41 -21.75 13.63
N ALA A 973 36.08 -21.60 13.82
CA ALA A 973 35.25 -20.60 13.13
C ALA A 973 35.39 -19.16 13.66
N TRP A 974 35.58 -18.96 14.96
CA TRP A 974 35.83 -17.63 15.55
C TRP A 974 37.33 -17.27 15.59
N GLY A 975 38.20 -18.21 15.21
CA GLY A 975 39.63 -18.19 15.49
C GLY A 975 39.90 -18.32 17.00
N ALA A 976 41.12 -18.74 17.36
CA ALA A 976 41.51 -18.99 18.75
C ALA A 976 41.00 -17.90 19.73
N ILE A 977 40.35 -18.36 20.79
CA ILE A 977 39.93 -17.55 21.93
C ILE A 977 41.07 -17.68 22.93
N ASP A 978 41.94 -16.67 23.00
CA ASP A 978 43.03 -16.64 23.96
C ASP A 978 42.46 -16.40 25.37
N GLU A 979 42.22 -17.48 26.12
CA GLU A 979 41.68 -17.43 27.48
C GLU A 979 42.65 -16.80 28.51
N ASP A 980 43.93 -16.60 28.12
CA ASP A 980 45.01 -16.03 28.93
C ASP A 980 44.97 -14.49 29.10
N GLY A 981 44.01 -13.80 28.48
CA GLY A 981 43.88 -12.32 28.57
C GLY A 981 43.66 -11.76 30.00
N ALA A 982 43.40 -12.61 30.99
CA ALA A 982 43.09 -12.22 32.36
C ALA A 982 44.32 -11.93 33.26
N ALA A 983 45.56 -12.02 32.77
CA ALA A 983 46.76 -12.10 33.60
C ALA A 983 47.93 -11.13 33.28
N SER A 984 47.69 -9.97 32.63
CA SER A 984 48.77 -8.99 32.39
C SER A 984 48.37 -7.50 32.39
N GLN A 985 47.95 -6.99 33.55
CA GLN A 985 48.11 -5.57 33.92
C GLN A 985 48.16 -5.45 35.46
N GLN A 986 49.05 -4.60 35.98
CA GLN A 986 49.34 -4.42 37.42
C GLN A 986 48.54 -3.27 38.04
#